data_AF-A0A919VWQ3-F1
#
_entry.id   AF-A0A919VWQ3-F1
#
_cell.length_a   1.000
_cell.length_b   1.000
_cell.length_c   1.000
_cell.angle_alpha   90.00
_cell.angle_beta   90.00
_cell.angle_gamma   90.00
#
_symmetry.space_group_name_H-M   'P 1'
#
loop_
_entity.id
_entity.type
_entity.pdbx_description
1 polymer ?
#
loop_
_entity_poly.entity_id
_entity_poly.type
_entity_poly.pdbx_seq_one_letter_code
_entity_poly.pdbx_strand_id
1 'polypeptide(L)'
;MSNSGDFRSAINDLLSRVSHSAQSTTKYRDFEYLLATQLGIDQGDIYTAYISKAGNAAVRFSQSERARRARHLIALVDPPPSEAFSRSVDALLKAYIGHAVDDAEMLILSSGPNGWYVDSFVYTDSVLAPHLGPVANEYPGVKRIAMRSSRQKTSKARANQLRFIAIGPEDEIRGSFPLVVLRRDSWDDYHYRTTFGVEYFDAEGGRIPLGEVKILRRGQRDGQTPMPPGEFQSLGVEYCSLGQSYSYYESVKSLRPEVQRFFLRGLRDVVSNPKIRASFEDEPGFDTSLRRTGRATRALQDAVSLFTDKNAASLASGMRFAFHTDVGGEQFQIDFSFNQSADLPDRINAIIGYNGTGKTQLLSKIALIATGDLNQREQLSDSGIIENSESVRFGSVIAVSYSAFDTFVMPDAFWNQREAPLAHERLQRKGEVFGYTYCGLRRRAANDHQDTRAPRGLKSIDELTEEFSRALDLARQDDKRAVLLEALKIIGTEPSFGRTGLSDFRAREGTAWRQSFENLSTGHKIVLNIVTQVVGHSEPGSLVLLDEPESHLHPSLLAALLRAINVVLRRLDSFAIVATHSPVVLQEIPKRYVKILQRFGTKTSVVEPLTETFAENVGYLTTNVFHLDSTHTDYHAVLEMLAAKYPLEEIERIFDYEMSMQARAYVRSLQSRRPA
;
A
#
# COMPACT_ATOMS: atom_id res chain seq x y z
N MET A 1 48.78 3.58 -9.29
CA MET A 1 49.81 3.14 -10.27
C MET A 1 50.01 1.64 -10.08
N SER A 2 50.25 0.92 -11.19
CA SER A 2 50.38 -0.55 -11.42
C SER A 2 49.10 -1.40 -11.42
N ASN A 3 48.48 -1.56 -12.60
CA ASN A 3 47.74 -2.79 -12.99
C ASN A 3 47.47 -2.92 -14.52
N SER A 4 47.73 -1.89 -15.33
CA SER A 4 47.48 -1.93 -16.79
C SER A 4 48.32 -2.96 -17.56
N GLY A 5 49.50 -3.35 -17.03
CA GLY A 5 50.33 -4.41 -17.63
C GLY A 5 49.75 -5.81 -17.43
N ASP A 6 49.01 -6.04 -16.34
CA ASP A 6 48.51 -7.35 -15.94
C ASP A 6 47.26 -7.73 -16.76
N PHE A 7 46.36 -6.77 -16.99
CA PHE A 7 45.13 -7.00 -17.74
C PHE A 7 45.37 -7.27 -19.23
N ARG A 8 46.25 -6.51 -19.90
CA ARG A 8 46.59 -6.75 -21.31
C ARG A 8 47.29 -8.09 -21.51
N SER A 9 48.15 -8.48 -20.58
CA SER A 9 48.82 -9.79 -20.59
C SER A 9 47.78 -10.91 -20.42
N ALA A 10 46.85 -10.77 -19.48
CA ALA A 10 45.78 -11.74 -19.24
C ALA A 10 44.82 -11.90 -20.44
N ILE A 11 44.43 -10.80 -21.11
CA ILE A 11 43.63 -10.88 -22.34
C ILE A 11 44.36 -11.68 -23.42
N ASN A 12 45.65 -11.39 -23.64
CA ASN A 12 46.43 -12.06 -24.67
C ASN A 12 46.66 -13.54 -24.37
N ASP A 13 46.96 -13.87 -23.12
CA ASP A 13 47.11 -15.25 -22.66
C ASP A 13 45.80 -16.04 -22.87
N LEU A 14 44.67 -15.52 -22.40
CA LEU A 14 43.37 -16.19 -22.55
C LEU A 14 42.96 -16.33 -24.02
N LEU A 15 43.08 -15.28 -24.83
CA LEU A 15 42.67 -15.33 -26.23
C LEU A 15 43.61 -16.19 -27.09
N SER A 16 44.91 -16.25 -26.78
CA SER A 16 45.87 -17.12 -27.50
C SER A 16 45.61 -18.61 -27.31
N ARG A 17 44.97 -19.01 -26.19
CA ARG A 17 44.59 -20.39 -25.88
C ARG A 17 43.29 -20.83 -26.55
N VAL A 18 42.54 -19.91 -27.15
CA VAL A 18 41.23 -20.19 -27.76
C VAL A 18 41.34 -20.43 -29.26
N SER A 19 40.81 -21.57 -29.71
CA SER A 19 40.60 -21.80 -31.15
C SER A 19 39.43 -20.95 -31.67
N HIS A 20 39.74 -19.81 -32.29
CA HIS A 20 38.75 -18.87 -32.80
C HIS A 20 37.84 -19.46 -33.91
N SER A 21 38.30 -20.49 -34.62
CA SER A 21 37.55 -21.23 -35.64
C SER A 21 36.63 -22.33 -35.09
N ALA A 22 36.78 -22.74 -33.81
CA ALA A 22 35.98 -23.82 -33.22
C ALA A 22 34.47 -23.47 -33.09
N GLN A 23 33.58 -24.44 -33.33
CA GLN A 23 32.12 -24.27 -33.20
C GLN A 23 31.62 -24.49 -31.75
N SER A 24 32.26 -23.87 -30.77
CA SER A 24 31.83 -23.91 -29.35
C SER A 24 31.26 -22.56 -28.91
N THR A 25 30.12 -22.59 -28.21
CA THR A 25 29.44 -21.41 -27.64
C THR A 25 29.98 -20.99 -26.28
N THR A 26 30.90 -21.77 -25.69
CA THR A 26 31.49 -21.55 -24.36
C THR A 26 32.98 -21.22 -24.39
N LYS A 27 33.61 -21.25 -25.57
CA LYS A 27 35.06 -21.09 -25.75
C LYS A 27 35.64 -19.74 -25.30
N TYR A 28 34.80 -18.73 -25.06
CA TYR A 28 35.22 -17.43 -24.54
C TYR A 28 34.85 -17.23 -23.07
N ARG A 29 34.34 -18.26 -22.37
CA ARG A 29 33.83 -18.10 -20.99
C ARG A 29 34.86 -17.55 -20.02
N ASP A 30 36.10 -18.04 -20.04
CA ASP A 30 37.14 -17.58 -19.12
C ASP A 30 37.50 -16.12 -19.36
N PHE A 31 37.50 -15.71 -20.64
CA PHE A 31 37.67 -14.31 -21.04
C PHE A 31 36.47 -13.44 -20.64
N GLU A 32 35.24 -13.92 -20.85
CA GLU A 32 34.01 -13.25 -20.40
C GLU A 32 33.98 -13.11 -18.86
N TYR A 33 34.47 -14.11 -18.13
CA TYR A 33 34.55 -14.09 -16.66
C TYR A 33 35.56 -13.07 -16.15
N LEU A 34 36.75 -12.99 -16.79
CA LEU A 34 37.75 -11.98 -16.46
C LEU A 34 37.18 -10.57 -16.66
N LEU A 35 36.55 -10.32 -17.81
CA LEU A 35 35.89 -9.04 -18.10
C LEU A 35 34.77 -8.74 -17.11
N ALA A 36 33.89 -9.70 -16.82
CA ALA A 36 32.79 -9.54 -15.88
C ALA A 36 33.29 -9.15 -14.47
N THR A 37 34.35 -9.81 -14.00
CA THR A 37 34.97 -9.56 -12.70
C THR A 37 35.58 -8.16 -12.63
N GLN A 38 36.30 -7.75 -13.68
CA GLN A 38 36.95 -6.43 -13.72
C GLN A 38 35.94 -5.27 -13.86
N LEU A 39 34.80 -5.53 -14.50
CA LEU A 39 33.75 -4.55 -14.72
C LEU A 39 32.68 -4.54 -13.61
N GLY A 40 32.69 -5.54 -12.72
CA GLY A 40 31.67 -5.70 -11.67
C GLY A 40 30.28 -6.00 -12.21
N ILE A 41 30.18 -6.73 -13.32
CA ILE A 41 28.93 -7.07 -14.02
C ILE A 41 28.72 -8.59 -14.08
N ASP A 42 27.51 -9.04 -14.39
CA ASP A 42 27.21 -10.47 -14.55
C ASP A 42 27.84 -11.00 -15.85
N GLN A 43 28.48 -12.18 -15.80
CA GLN A 43 29.04 -12.85 -16.98
C GLN A 43 27.96 -13.12 -18.05
N GLY A 44 26.70 -13.34 -17.63
CA GLY A 44 25.55 -13.51 -18.51
C GLY A 44 25.22 -12.27 -19.35
N ASP A 45 25.66 -11.09 -18.92
CA ASP A 45 25.46 -9.82 -19.63
C ASP A 45 26.55 -9.55 -20.69
N ILE A 46 27.57 -10.41 -20.79
CA ILE A 46 28.64 -10.33 -21.78
C ILE A 46 28.47 -11.39 -22.86
N TYR A 47 28.66 -11.00 -24.12
CA TYR A 47 28.75 -11.93 -25.23
C TYR A 47 29.92 -11.63 -26.16
N THR A 48 30.84 -12.58 -26.27
CA THR A 48 32.03 -12.47 -27.12
C THR A 48 31.86 -13.24 -28.42
N ALA A 49 32.17 -12.61 -29.56
CA ALA A 49 32.22 -13.28 -30.84
C ALA A 49 33.44 -12.88 -31.67
N TYR A 50 33.97 -13.88 -32.40
CA TYR A 50 35.04 -13.68 -33.37
C TYR A 50 34.50 -13.41 -34.76
N ILE A 51 35.09 -12.43 -35.45
CA ILE A 51 34.64 -11.89 -36.72
C ILE A 51 35.81 -11.90 -37.71
N SER A 52 35.83 -12.90 -38.59
CA SER A 52 36.87 -13.04 -39.63
C SER A 52 36.54 -12.34 -40.96
N LYS A 53 35.28 -11.93 -41.15
CA LYS A 53 34.80 -11.21 -42.34
C LYS A 53 33.73 -10.21 -41.92
N ALA A 54 33.82 -8.98 -42.41
CA ALA A 54 32.91 -7.87 -42.06
C ALA A 54 31.41 -8.24 -42.20
N GLY A 55 31.02 -8.87 -43.32
CA GLY A 55 29.63 -9.26 -43.58
C GLY A 55 29.05 -10.33 -42.63
N ASN A 56 29.89 -11.05 -41.87
CA ASN A 56 29.44 -12.08 -40.92
C ASN A 56 29.13 -11.54 -39.53
N ALA A 57 29.51 -10.28 -39.23
CA ALA A 57 29.31 -9.67 -37.92
C ALA A 57 27.82 -9.64 -37.55
N ALA A 58 26.98 -9.03 -38.39
CA ALA A 58 25.54 -8.92 -38.11
C ALA A 58 24.85 -10.29 -37.98
N VAL A 59 25.25 -11.28 -38.78
CA VAL A 59 24.70 -12.64 -38.73
C VAL A 59 25.05 -13.35 -37.41
N ARG A 60 26.30 -13.25 -36.95
CA ARG A 60 26.75 -13.96 -35.74
C ARG A 60 26.13 -13.45 -34.45
N PHE A 61 25.85 -12.15 -34.35
CA PHE A 61 25.21 -11.58 -33.16
C PHE A 61 23.67 -11.66 -33.23
N SER A 62 23.06 -11.67 -34.42
CA SER A 62 21.60 -11.77 -34.56
C SER A 62 21.05 -13.20 -34.37
N GLN A 63 21.86 -14.23 -34.62
CA GLN A 63 21.45 -15.64 -34.52
C GLN A 63 21.59 -16.24 -33.11
N SER A 64 22.27 -15.57 -32.18
CA SER A 64 22.51 -16.08 -30.83
C SER A 64 21.53 -15.49 -29.82
N GLU A 65 20.76 -16.35 -29.13
CA GLU A 65 19.89 -15.94 -28.02
C GLU A 65 20.68 -15.33 -26.86
N ARG A 66 21.92 -15.77 -26.61
CA ARG A 66 22.81 -15.14 -25.62
C ARG A 66 23.20 -13.73 -26.05
N ALA A 67 23.51 -13.54 -27.33
CA ALA A 67 23.86 -12.23 -27.85
C ALA A 67 22.70 -11.25 -27.68
N ARG A 68 21.45 -11.67 -27.97
CA ARG A 68 20.23 -10.85 -27.80
C ARG A 68 19.92 -10.42 -26.37
N ARG A 69 20.47 -11.11 -25.38
CA ARG A 69 20.27 -10.80 -23.94
C ARG A 69 21.44 -10.02 -23.35
N ALA A 70 22.62 -10.07 -23.97
CA ALA A 70 23.83 -9.45 -23.45
C ALA A 70 23.83 -7.92 -23.64
N ARG A 71 24.14 -7.17 -22.58
CA ARG A 71 24.25 -5.70 -22.68
C ARG A 71 25.63 -5.24 -23.16
N HIS A 72 26.63 -6.11 -23.07
CA HIS A 72 28.01 -5.84 -23.43
C HIS A 72 28.49 -6.83 -24.50
N LEU A 73 28.71 -6.34 -25.72
CA LEU A 73 29.15 -7.14 -26.86
C LEU A 73 30.66 -7.00 -27.07
N ILE A 74 31.38 -8.11 -27.17
CA ILE A 74 32.82 -8.10 -27.45
C ILE A 74 33.06 -8.68 -28.84
N ALA A 75 33.65 -7.87 -29.72
CA ALA A 75 34.00 -8.26 -31.08
C ALA A 75 35.51 -8.49 -31.19
N LEU A 76 35.92 -9.74 -31.45
CA LEU A 76 37.30 -10.10 -31.75
C LEU A 76 37.50 -10.10 -33.27
N VAL A 77 38.35 -9.23 -33.79
CA VAL A 77 38.52 -8.96 -35.24
C VAL A 77 39.93 -9.31 -35.70
N ASP A 78 40.02 -10.09 -36.76
CA ASP A 78 41.28 -10.45 -37.42
C ASP A 78 41.03 -10.66 -38.92
N PRO A 79 41.70 -9.91 -39.85
CA PRO A 79 42.73 -8.87 -39.65
C PRO A 79 42.15 -7.47 -39.29
N PRO A 80 42.99 -6.42 -39.06
CA PRO A 80 42.55 -5.10 -38.56
C PRO A 80 41.40 -4.44 -39.32
N PRO A 81 40.62 -3.56 -38.66
CA PRO A 81 39.37 -3.04 -39.20
C PRO A 81 39.56 -2.20 -40.47
N SER A 82 38.81 -2.56 -41.51
CA SER A 82 38.70 -1.79 -42.77
C SER A 82 37.44 -0.92 -42.79
N GLU A 83 37.32 0.00 -43.75
CA GLU A 83 36.11 0.83 -43.91
C GLU A 83 34.82 -0.01 -44.10
N ALA A 84 34.94 -1.18 -44.73
CA ALA A 84 33.85 -2.14 -44.87
C ALA A 84 33.46 -2.83 -43.53
N PHE A 85 34.43 -2.99 -42.63
CA PHE A 85 34.20 -3.50 -41.27
C PHE A 85 33.41 -2.49 -40.44
N SER A 86 33.77 -1.20 -40.49
CA SER A 86 33.04 -0.14 -39.78
C SER A 86 31.57 -0.08 -40.17
N ARG A 87 31.25 -0.17 -41.47
CA ARG A 87 29.85 -0.23 -41.95
C ARG A 87 29.08 -1.46 -41.44
N SER A 88 29.78 -2.57 -41.20
CA SER A 88 29.17 -3.81 -40.69
C SER A 88 28.90 -3.74 -39.19
N VAL A 89 29.75 -3.07 -38.42
CA VAL A 89 29.52 -2.75 -37.00
C VAL A 89 28.31 -1.84 -36.84
N ASP A 90 28.17 -0.82 -37.70
CA ASP A 90 27.01 0.07 -37.72
C ASP A 90 25.70 -0.69 -37.99
N ALA A 91 25.73 -1.63 -38.94
CA ALA A 91 24.59 -2.47 -39.29
C ALA A 91 24.23 -3.43 -38.13
N LEU A 92 25.23 -3.97 -37.43
CA LEU A 92 25.07 -4.84 -36.28
C LEU A 92 24.40 -4.12 -35.12
N LEU A 93 24.88 -2.93 -34.76
CA LEU A 93 24.29 -2.12 -33.69
C LEU A 93 22.87 -1.70 -34.04
N LYS A 94 22.59 -1.35 -35.30
CA LYS A 94 21.22 -1.05 -35.77
C LYS A 94 20.29 -2.26 -35.65
N ALA A 95 20.77 -3.47 -35.99
CA ALA A 95 20.00 -4.71 -35.84
C ALA A 95 19.77 -5.05 -34.36
N TYR A 96 20.77 -4.83 -33.51
CA TYR A 96 20.73 -5.10 -32.07
C TYR A 96 19.78 -4.15 -31.32
N ILE A 97 19.88 -2.84 -31.59
CA ILE A 97 19.00 -1.79 -31.04
C ILE A 97 17.54 -1.95 -31.54
N GLY A 98 17.34 -2.63 -32.68
CA GLY A 98 16.02 -2.96 -33.22
C GLY A 98 15.15 -3.81 -32.29
N HIS A 99 15.75 -4.51 -31.32
CA HIS A 99 15.13 -5.52 -30.44
C HIS A 99 15.10 -5.15 -28.94
N ALA A 100 14.92 -3.86 -28.61
CA ALA A 100 14.57 -3.34 -27.28
C ALA A 100 15.67 -3.28 -26.20
N VAL A 101 16.95 -3.45 -26.54
CA VAL A 101 18.07 -3.18 -25.61
C VAL A 101 18.58 -1.74 -25.81
N ASP A 102 18.00 -0.80 -25.08
CA ASP A 102 18.61 0.53 -24.89
C ASP A 102 19.88 0.38 -24.01
N ASP A 103 20.94 1.13 -24.29
CA ASP A 103 22.22 1.16 -23.54
C ASP A 103 23.21 0.01 -23.82
N ALA A 104 23.17 -0.58 -25.02
CA ALA A 104 24.16 -1.58 -25.43
C ALA A 104 25.55 -0.97 -25.68
N GLU A 105 26.58 -1.63 -25.15
CA GLU A 105 27.98 -1.23 -25.32
C GLU A 105 28.74 -2.31 -26.10
N MET A 106 29.69 -1.89 -26.94
CA MET A 106 30.52 -2.79 -27.72
C MET A 106 32.01 -2.47 -27.56
N LEU A 107 32.79 -3.48 -27.17
CA LEU A 107 34.26 -3.45 -27.18
C LEU A 107 34.78 -4.18 -28.41
N ILE A 108 35.63 -3.53 -29.19
CA ILE A 108 36.28 -4.13 -30.35
C ILE A 108 37.75 -4.38 -30.02
N LEU A 109 38.16 -5.65 -30.05
CA LEU A 109 39.54 -6.08 -29.94
C LEU A 109 40.03 -6.51 -31.33
N SER A 110 41.19 -6.00 -31.74
CA SER A 110 41.82 -6.37 -33.02
C SER A 110 43.12 -7.12 -32.82
N SER A 111 43.43 -8.06 -33.71
CA SER A 111 44.71 -8.74 -33.76
C SER A 111 45.80 -7.82 -34.33
N GLY A 112 47.02 -7.91 -33.78
CA GLY A 112 48.18 -7.19 -34.29
C GLY A 112 49.48 -7.96 -34.07
N PRO A 113 50.64 -7.42 -34.52
CA PRO A 113 51.94 -8.08 -34.42
C PRO A 113 52.35 -8.46 -32.98
N ASN A 114 51.80 -7.73 -31.99
CA ASN A 114 52.07 -7.90 -30.56
C ASN A 114 50.86 -8.45 -29.79
N GLY A 115 50.00 -9.23 -30.46
CA GLY A 115 48.77 -9.79 -29.90
C GLY A 115 47.54 -8.91 -30.05
N TRP A 116 46.48 -9.27 -29.34
CA TRP A 116 45.21 -8.56 -29.26
C TRP A 116 45.37 -7.22 -28.53
N TYR A 117 44.75 -6.18 -29.10
CA TYR A 117 44.68 -4.84 -28.53
C TYR A 117 43.25 -4.28 -28.61
N VAL A 118 42.92 -3.38 -27.69
CA VAL A 118 41.65 -2.64 -27.73
C VAL A 118 41.72 -1.63 -28.88
N ASP A 119 40.87 -1.80 -29.88
CA ASP A 119 40.84 -0.96 -31.08
C ASP A 119 39.86 0.21 -30.91
N SER A 120 38.63 -0.11 -30.54
CA SER A 120 37.57 0.87 -30.44
C SER A 120 36.50 0.48 -29.43
N PHE A 121 35.87 1.50 -28.88
CA PHE A 121 34.72 1.39 -28.01
C PHE A 121 33.52 2.08 -28.66
N VAL A 122 32.42 1.34 -28.81
CA VAL A 122 31.18 1.86 -29.38
C VAL A 122 30.10 1.83 -28.32
N TYR A 123 29.40 2.94 -28.16
CA TYR A 123 28.33 3.08 -27.17
C TYR A 123 27.20 3.91 -27.74
N THR A 124 25.98 3.62 -27.29
CA THR A 124 24.85 4.52 -27.51
C THR A 124 24.98 5.72 -26.59
N ASP A 125 24.62 6.92 -27.09
CA ASP A 125 24.62 8.18 -26.34
C ASP A 125 23.61 8.11 -25.18
N SER A 126 23.99 7.47 -24.07
CA SER A 126 23.19 7.35 -22.84
C SER A 126 23.95 7.98 -21.67
N VAL A 127 23.20 8.58 -20.74
CA VAL A 127 23.73 9.36 -19.61
C VAL A 127 24.24 8.44 -18.46
N LEU A 128 24.47 7.16 -18.74
CA LEU A 128 25.15 6.25 -17.82
C LEU A 128 26.66 6.35 -18.07
N ALA A 129 27.48 6.35 -17.02
CA ALA A 129 28.91 6.10 -17.20
C ALA A 129 29.04 4.72 -17.86
N PRO A 130 29.72 4.59 -19.02
CA PRO A 130 29.78 3.32 -19.71
C PRO A 130 30.40 2.27 -18.78
N HIS A 131 29.82 1.07 -18.70
CA HIS A 131 30.33 -0.02 -17.87
C HIS A 131 31.68 -0.48 -18.39
N LEU A 132 31.91 -0.45 -19.70
CA LEU A 132 33.22 -0.62 -20.34
C LEU A 132 34.11 0.64 -20.22
N GLY A 133 33.61 1.71 -19.61
CA GLY A 133 34.30 2.97 -19.37
C GLY A 133 35.59 2.86 -18.55
N PRO A 134 35.65 2.10 -17.44
CA PRO A 134 36.89 1.82 -16.71
C PRO A 134 37.96 1.18 -17.61
N VAL A 135 37.59 0.18 -18.41
CA VAL A 135 38.50 -0.42 -19.41
C VAL A 135 38.90 0.61 -20.46
N ALA A 136 37.98 1.41 -20.98
CA ALA A 136 38.28 2.47 -21.95
C ALA A 136 39.15 3.60 -21.38
N ASN A 137 39.15 3.83 -20.06
CA ASN A 137 39.97 4.84 -19.39
C ASN A 137 41.41 4.36 -19.16
N GLU A 138 41.66 3.05 -19.14
CA GLU A 138 43.01 2.47 -19.13
C GLU A 138 43.73 2.63 -20.48
N TYR A 139 43.00 2.90 -21.57
CA TYR A 139 43.55 3.06 -22.93
C TYR A 139 43.18 4.43 -23.55
N PRO A 140 43.84 5.54 -23.15
CA PRO A 140 43.48 6.90 -23.55
C PRO A 140 43.63 7.20 -25.06
N GLY A 141 44.32 6.35 -25.83
CA GLY A 141 44.48 6.49 -27.29
C GLY A 141 43.44 5.74 -28.14
N VAL A 142 42.47 5.05 -27.51
CA VAL A 142 41.48 4.21 -28.20
C VAL A 142 40.31 5.03 -28.73
N LYS A 143 39.84 4.70 -29.94
CA LYS A 143 38.75 5.41 -30.61
C LYS A 143 37.42 5.15 -29.89
N ARG A 144 36.73 6.23 -29.51
CA ARG A 144 35.40 6.21 -28.87
C ARG A 144 34.35 6.66 -29.89
N ILE A 145 33.36 5.82 -30.16
CA ILE A 145 32.33 6.04 -31.19
C ILE A 145 30.97 6.12 -30.50
N ALA A 146 30.38 7.32 -30.46
CA ALA A 146 29.03 7.53 -29.95
C ALA A 146 27.99 7.33 -31.07
N MET A 147 27.02 6.45 -30.87
CA MET A 147 25.95 6.16 -31.81
C MET A 147 24.64 6.86 -31.40
N ARG A 148 24.10 7.69 -32.31
CA ARG A 148 22.76 8.29 -32.16
C ARG A 148 21.71 7.29 -32.67
N SER A 149 20.85 6.77 -31.81
CA SER A 149 19.83 5.79 -32.24
C SER A 149 18.80 6.44 -33.18
N SER A 150 18.51 5.76 -34.30
CA SER A 150 17.67 6.30 -35.38
C SER A 150 16.15 6.15 -35.17
N ARG A 151 15.70 5.57 -34.05
CA ARG A 151 14.27 5.37 -33.73
C ARG A 151 13.66 6.46 -32.83
N GLN A 152 14.40 7.51 -32.49
CA GLN A 152 14.05 8.46 -31.43
C GLN A 152 13.71 9.88 -31.90
N LYS A 153 13.26 10.08 -33.14
CA LYS A 153 13.22 11.44 -33.69
C LYS A 153 12.11 12.36 -33.19
N THR A 154 11.11 11.91 -32.42
CA THR A 154 10.04 12.82 -31.98
C THR A 154 9.57 12.68 -30.52
N SER A 155 9.62 11.51 -29.87
CA SER A 155 9.17 11.38 -28.46
C SER A 155 10.28 11.33 -27.41
N LYS A 156 11.42 10.65 -27.68
CA LYS A 156 12.49 10.45 -26.69
C LYS A 156 13.33 11.70 -26.38
N ALA A 157 13.44 12.63 -27.33
CA ALA A 157 14.20 13.88 -27.13
C ALA A 157 13.62 14.77 -26.02
N ARG A 158 12.31 14.67 -25.73
CA ARG A 158 11.66 15.38 -24.62
C ARG A 158 11.66 14.58 -23.30
N ALA A 159 11.67 13.25 -23.35
CA ALA A 159 11.71 12.41 -22.15
C ALA A 159 13.10 12.40 -21.46
N ASN A 160 14.19 12.52 -22.23
CA ASN A 160 15.57 12.69 -21.72
C ASN A 160 15.82 14.07 -21.04
N GLN A 161 14.79 14.91 -20.92
CA GLN A 161 14.83 16.23 -20.30
C GLN A 161 13.75 16.36 -19.20
N LEU A 162 13.43 15.28 -18.47
CA LEU A 162 12.57 15.43 -17.30
C LEU A 162 13.29 16.34 -16.29
N ARG A 163 12.72 17.53 -16.08
CA ARG A 163 13.22 18.53 -15.14
C ARG A 163 12.34 18.55 -13.92
N PHE A 164 12.94 18.89 -12.80
CA PHE A 164 12.30 19.07 -11.51
C PHE A 164 12.48 20.53 -11.09
N ILE A 165 11.49 21.10 -10.44
CA ILE A 165 11.61 22.39 -9.78
C ILE A 165 10.99 22.31 -8.39
N ALA A 166 11.68 22.85 -7.39
CA ALA A 166 11.19 22.90 -6.01
C ALA A 166 10.72 24.31 -5.65
N ILE A 167 9.41 24.47 -5.50
CA ILE A 167 8.77 25.78 -5.32
C ILE A 167 8.05 25.87 -3.97
N GLY A 168 7.79 27.09 -3.51
CA GLY A 168 6.97 27.38 -2.34
C GLY A 168 5.48 27.03 -2.57
N PRO A 169 4.68 27.01 -1.49
CA PRO A 169 3.27 26.63 -1.56
C PRO A 169 2.44 27.53 -2.50
N GLU A 170 2.71 28.84 -2.52
CA GLU A 170 1.99 29.84 -3.32
C GLU A 170 2.71 30.24 -4.62
N ASP A 171 3.85 29.62 -4.92
CA ASP A 171 4.62 29.98 -6.10
C ASP A 171 3.94 29.49 -7.39
N GLU A 172 3.93 30.36 -8.40
CA GLU A 172 3.47 30.03 -9.74
C GLU A 172 4.44 29.08 -10.45
N ILE A 173 3.89 28.17 -11.25
CA ILE A 173 4.68 27.26 -12.07
C ILE A 173 5.17 28.04 -13.30
N ARG A 174 6.49 28.26 -13.37
CA ARG A 174 7.15 28.93 -14.49
C ARG A 174 8.19 27.97 -15.08
N GLY A 175 8.08 27.68 -16.37
CA GLY A 175 8.99 26.76 -17.05
C GLY A 175 8.41 26.24 -18.35
N SER A 176 9.20 25.41 -19.05
CA SER A 176 8.72 24.67 -20.22
C SER A 176 8.44 23.21 -19.84
N PHE A 177 7.41 22.62 -20.43
CA PHE A 177 7.04 21.24 -20.18
C PHE A 177 7.77 20.25 -21.12
N PRO A 178 8.01 18.99 -20.71
CA PRO A 178 7.57 18.33 -19.47
C PRO A 178 8.33 18.79 -18.21
N LEU A 179 7.64 18.86 -17.06
CA LEU A 179 8.19 19.36 -15.80
C LEU A 179 7.57 18.63 -14.60
N VAL A 180 8.39 18.29 -13.61
CA VAL A 180 7.95 17.81 -12.30
C VAL A 180 8.05 18.96 -11.30
N VAL A 181 6.94 19.29 -10.66
CA VAL A 181 6.88 20.33 -9.64
C VAL A 181 6.86 19.65 -8.28
N LEU A 182 7.83 20.02 -7.43
CA LEU A 182 7.93 19.64 -6.03
C LEU A 182 7.49 20.83 -5.19
N ARG A 183 6.22 20.88 -4.80
CA ARG A 183 5.67 21.98 -4.02
C ARG A 183 5.93 21.72 -2.53
N ARG A 184 6.64 22.63 -1.87
CA ARG A 184 6.91 22.53 -0.44
C ARG A 184 5.60 22.57 0.35
N ASP A 185 5.49 21.66 1.30
CA ASP A 185 4.44 21.69 2.32
C ASP A 185 4.95 22.37 3.60
N SER A 186 4.03 22.85 4.44
CA SER A 186 4.32 23.47 5.74
C SER A 186 4.48 22.45 6.88
N TRP A 187 4.35 21.15 6.57
CA TRP A 187 4.43 20.08 7.57
C TRP A 187 5.84 19.89 8.14
N ASP A 188 5.89 19.78 9.46
CA ASP A 188 7.10 19.64 10.26
C ASP A 188 7.05 18.29 11.01
N ASP A 189 7.95 17.39 10.64
CA ASP A 189 8.14 16.09 11.27
C ASP A 189 9.26 16.16 12.31
N TYR A 190 8.95 16.60 13.53
CA TYR A 190 9.95 16.70 14.61
C TYR A 190 11.19 17.51 14.20
N HIS A 191 10.95 18.74 13.73
CA HIS A 191 11.90 19.69 13.14
C HIS A 191 12.33 19.39 11.71
N TYR A 192 11.92 18.27 11.09
CA TYR A 192 12.20 17.97 9.69
C TYR A 192 11.09 18.48 8.77
N ARG A 193 11.42 19.38 7.84
CA ARG A 193 10.52 19.80 6.76
C ARG A 193 10.96 19.19 5.44
N THR A 194 10.53 17.95 5.23
CA THR A 194 10.94 17.09 4.10
C THR A 194 9.82 16.82 3.09
N THR A 195 8.59 17.23 3.37
CA THR A 195 7.41 16.91 2.56
C THR A 195 7.28 17.81 1.33
N PHE A 196 7.04 17.18 0.19
CA PHE A 196 6.73 17.83 -1.07
C PHE A 196 5.49 17.21 -1.72
N GLY A 197 4.53 18.04 -2.12
CA GLY A 197 3.50 17.65 -3.07
C GLY A 197 4.11 17.54 -4.47
N VAL A 198 3.73 16.50 -5.22
CA VAL A 198 4.30 16.21 -6.53
C VAL A 198 3.26 16.28 -7.62
N GLU A 199 3.58 17.06 -8.64
CA GLU A 199 2.76 17.25 -9.83
C GLU A 199 3.63 17.06 -11.07
N TYR A 200 3.24 16.16 -11.96
CA TYR A 200 3.89 15.99 -13.24
C TYR A 200 3.09 16.69 -14.34
N PHE A 201 3.74 17.56 -15.09
CA PHE A 201 3.21 18.20 -16.27
C PHE A 201 3.82 17.54 -17.51
N ASP A 202 2.97 16.96 -18.35
CA ASP A 202 3.42 16.38 -19.62
C ASP A 202 3.77 17.46 -20.65
N ALA A 203 4.31 17.05 -21.80
CA ALA A 203 4.76 17.98 -22.84
C ALA A 203 3.64 18.82 -23.49
N GLU A 204 2.37 18.49 -23.25
CA GLU A 204 1.18 19.22 -23.72
C GLU A 204 0.60 20.13 -22.63
N GLY A 205 1.17 20.09 -21.41
CA GLY A 205 0.72 20.85 -20.24
C GLY A 205 -0.37 20.14 -19.43
N GLY A 206 -0.66 18.87 -19.74
CA GLY A 206 -1.52 18.02 -18.94
C GLY A 206 -0.95 17.82 -17.54
N ARG A 207 -1.73 18.18 -16.51
CA ARG A 207 -1.36 18.05 -15.10
C ARG A 207 -1.77 16.69 -14.57
N ILE A 208 -0.80 15.95 -14.03
CA ILE A 208 -1.00 14.66 -13.37
C ILE A 208 -0.49 14.79 -11.93
N PRO A 209 -1.40 14.89 -10.93
CA PRO A 209 -0.98 14.84 -9.53
C PRO A 209 -0.45 13.44 -9.21
N LEU A 210 0.72 13.35 -8.58
CA LEU A 210 1.36 12.07 -8.24
C LEU A 210 1.27 11.75 -6.74
N GLY A 211 0.91 12.73 -5.90
CA GLY A 211 0.80 12.55 -4.45
C GLY A 211 1.92 13.26 -3.69
N GLU A 212 2.38 12.68 -2.59
CA GLU A 212 3.38 13.27 -1.70
C GLU A 212 4.66 12.43 -1.65
N VAL A 213 5.80 13.12 -1.67
CA VAL A 213 7.13 12.53 -1.49
C VAL A 213 7.85 13.26 -0.36
N LYS A 214 8.57 12.52 0.49
CA LYS A 214 9.54 13.11 1.40
C LYS A 214 10.94 12.96 0.85
N ILE A 215 11.71 14.04 0.88
CA ILE A 215 13.10 14.07 0.41
C ILE A 215 13.97 14.45 1.60
N LEU A 216 14.98 13.63 1.89
CA LEU A 216 15.94 13.83 2.97
C LEU A 216 17.33 14.09 2.42
N ARG A 217 18.05 15.02 3.03
CA ARG A 217 19.49 15.20 2.81
C ARG A 217 20.29 14.52 3.92
N ARG A 218 21.38 13.87 3.55
CA ARG A 218 22.36 13.27 4.46
C ARG A 218 22.84 14.30 5.50
N GLY A 219 22.85 13.91 6.77
CA GLY A 219 23.25 14.75 7.88
C GLY A 219 22.24 15.85 8.25
N GLN A 220 21.05 15.89 7.62
CA GLN A 220 19.97 16.80 8.03
C GLN A 220 19.49 16.41 9.43
N ARG A 221 19.45 17.39 10.33
CA ARG A 221 18.97 17.23 11.71
C ARG A 221 17.67 17.99 11.97
N ASP A 222 17.46 19.08 11.23
CA ASP A 222 16.27 19.91 11.30
C ASP A 222 16.10 20.70 9.99
N GLY A 223 15.06 21.53 9.96
CA GLY A 223 14.84 22.53 8.94
C GLY A 223 14.27 21.99 7.63
N GLN A 224 14.13 22.93 6.69
CA GLN A 224 13.68 22.63 5.33
C GLN A 224 14.79 21.91 4.58
N THR A 225 14.42 20.82 3.89
CA THR A 225 15.35 20.14 2.99
C THR A 225 15.85 21.12 1.93
N PRO A 226 17.16 21.39 1.87
CA PRO A 226 17.71 22.30 0.88
C PRO A 226 17.59 21.64 -0.49
N MET A 227 16.98 22.33 -1.44
CA MET A 227 16.81 21.83 -2.80
C MET A 227 17.74 22.58 -3.75
N PRO A 228 18.15 21.99 -4.88
CA PRO A 228 18.89 22.71 -5.91
C PRO A 228 18.15 23.99 -6.31
N PRO A 229 18.86 25.12 -6.51
CA PRO A 229 18.23 26.35 -6.96
C PRO A 229 17.74 26.20 -8.42
N GLY A 230 16.49 26.57 -8.67
CA GLY A 230 15.88 26.51 -10.01
C GLY A 230 15.55 25.09 -10.46
N GLU A 231 15.58 24.87 -11.78
CA GLU A 231 15.32 23.56 -12.39
C GLU A 231 16.54 22.64 -12.28
N PHE A 232 16.31 21.36 -11.96
CA PHE A 232 17.34 20.33 -11.88
C PHE A 232 16.89 19.04 -12.56
N GLN A 233 17.83 18.17 -12.94
CA GLN A 233 17.53 16.87 -13.57
C GLN A 233 17.62 15.69 -12.60
N SER A 234 18.46 15.81 -11.58
CA SER A 234 18.61 14.79 -10.55
C SER A 234 19.14 15.40 -9.26
N LEU A 235 18.74 14.84 -8.14
CA LEU A 235 19.33 15.13 -6.84
C LEU A 235 20.73 14.52 -6.72
N GLY A 236 21.59 15.19 -5.94
CA GLY A 236 22.95 14.73 -5.64
C GLY A 236 22.98 13.46 -4.78
N VAL A 237 24.15 12.83 -4.66
CA VAL A 237 24.34 11.58 -3.91
C VAL A 237 23.96 11.66 -2.43
N GLU A 238 23.93 12.88 -1.90
CA GLU A 238 23.56 13.25 -0.55
C GLU A 238 22.04 13.26 -0.29
N TYR A 239 21.19 12.97 -1.27
CA TYR A 239 19.73 12.91 -1.06
C TYR A 239 19.16 11.50 -1.22
N CYS A 240 18.02 11.26 -0.58
CA CYS A 240 17.12 10.17 -0.90
C CYS A 240 15.66 10.63 -0.85
N SER A 241 14.77 9.94 -1.54
CA SER A 241 13.33 10.20 -1.49
C SER A 241 12.52 8.95 -1.14
N LEU A 242 11.38 9.14 -0.48
CA LEU A 242 10.37 8.11 -0.22
C LEU A 242 8.97 8.66 -0.47
N GLY A 243 8.24 8.02 -1.38
CA GLY A 243 6.80 8.25 -1.59
C GLY A 243 6.02 7.93 -0.32
N GLN A 244 5.04 8.77 0.01
CA GLN A 244 4.33 8.70 1.30
C GLN A 244 3.09 7.80 1.28
N SER A 245 2.82 7.12 0.16
CA SER A 245 1.74 6.16 0.00
C SER A 245 2.06 5.13 -1.08
N TYR A 246 1.34 4.00 -1.06
CA TYR A 246 1.42 3.04 -2.16
C TYR A 246 0.85 3.63 -3.46
N SER A 247 -0.25 4.39 -3.34
CA SER A 247 -0.91 5.09 -4.45
C SER A 247 -0.01 6.09 -5.18
N TYR A 248 0.96 6.69 -4.49
CA TYR A 248 2.00 7.51 -5.12
C TYR A 248 2.80 6.70 -6.14
N TYR A 249 3.20 5.48 -5.77
CA TYR A 249 3.97 4.60 -6.65
C TYR A 249 3.12 4.02 -7.78
N GLU A 250 1.83 3.75 -7.56
CA GLU A 250 0.89 3.42 -8.64
C GLU A 250 0.74 4.57 -9.65
N SER A 251 0.57 5.80 -9.14
CA SER A 251 0.50 7.01 -9.97
C SER A 251 1.77 7.17 -10.81
N VAL A 252 2.96 7.03 -10.19
CA VAL A 252 4.24 7.05 -10.90
C VAL A 252 4.36 5.90 -11.92
N LYS A 253 3.85 4.71 -11.60
CA LYS A 253 3.85 3.53 -12.48
C LYS A 253 2.92 3.70 -13.69
N SER A 254 1.85 4.48 -13.57
CA SER A 254 0.92 4.80 -14.65
C SER A 254 1.51 5.75 -15.71
N LEU A 255 2.61 6.44 -15.38
CA LEU A 255 3.33 7.28 -16.32
C LEU A 255 4.02 6.43 -17.41
N ARG A 256 4.45 7.08 -18.50
CA ARG A 256 5.25 6.41 -19.53
C ARG A 256 6.51 5.79 -18.89
N PRO A 257 6.91 4.55 -19.26
CA PRO A 257 8.03 3.85 -18.61
C PRO A 257 9.35 4.63 -18.57
N GLU A 258 9.61 5.46 -19.60
CA GLU A 258 10.77 6.34 -19.65
C GLU A 258 10.69 7.43 -18.57
N VAL A 259 9.54 8.12 -18.48
CA VAL A 259 9.30 9.18 -17.48
C VAL A 259 9.40 8.62 -16.07
N GLN A 260 8.78 7.47 -15.83
CA GLN A 260 8.85 6.74 -14.57
C GLN A 260 10.32 6.51 -14.12
N ARG A 261 11.15 5.98 -15.03
CA ARG A 261 12.57 5.71 -14.76
C ARG A 261 13.35 6.98 -14.43
N PHE A 262 13.16 8.04 -15.22
CA PHE A 262 13.82 9.33 -14.97
C PHE A 262 13.32 10.00 -13.70
N PHE A 263 12.03 9.86 -13.40
CA PHE A 263 11.41 10.40 -12.19
C PHE A 263 12.02 9.79 -10.93
N LEU A 264 11.97 8.46 -10.80
CA LEU A 264 12.47 7.74 -9.62
C LEU A 264 13.99 7.88 -9.45
N ARG A 265 14.74 7.84 -10.56
CA ARG A 265 16.19 8.06 -10.55
C ARG A 265 16.54 9.50 -10.18
N GLY A 266 15.81 10.46 -10.74
CA GLY A 266 16.03 11.89 -10.51
C GLY A 266 15.82 12.28 -9.05
N LEU A 267 14.80 11.72 -8.39
CA LEU A 267 14.55 11.95 -6.97
C LEU A 267 15.36 11.05 -6.03
N ARG A 268 16.12 10.08 -6.56
CA ARG A 268 16.89 9.11 -5.76
C ARG A 268 16.00 8.31 -4.81
N ASP A 269 14.96 7.70 -5.40
CA ASP A 269 13.93 7.00 -4.67
C ASP A 269 14.41 5.65 -4.07
N VAL A 270 14.12 5.47 -2.77
CA VAL A 270 14.60 4.32 -1.99
C VAL A 270 13.82 3.02 -2.24
N VAL A 271 12.59 3.09 -2.78
CA VAL A 271 11.82 1.91 -3.20
C VAL A 271 12.40 1.37 -4.50
N SER A 272 12.69 2.25 -5.45
CA SER A 272 13.24 1.87 -6.75
C SER A 272 14.70 1.38 -6.69
N ASN A 273 15.46 1.78 -5.68
CA ASN A 273 16.89 1.46 -5.56
C ASN A 273 17.29 1.08 -4.12
N PRO A 274 17.40 -0.24 -3.83
CA PRO A 274 17.79 -0.74 -2.52
C PRO A 274 19.17 -0.27 -2.03
N LYS A 275 20.09 0.09 -2.94
CA LYS A 275 21.41 0.62 -2.55
C LYS A 275 21.32 2.01 -1.94
N ILE A 276 20.40 2.85 -2.45
CA ILE A 276 20.15 4.18 -1.87
C ILE A 276 19.54 3.99 -0.49
N ARG A 277 18.52 3.13 -0.38
CA ARG A 277 17.88 2.78 0.90
C ARG A 277 18.93 2.39 1.96
N ALA A 278 19.73 1.37 1.69
CA ALA A 278 20.75 0.90 2.64
C ALA A 278 21.76 1.97 3.06
N SER A 279 22.01 2.99 2.21
CA SER A 279 22.91 4.09 2.56
C SER A 279 22.28 5.19 3.44
N PHE A 280 20.96 5.18 3.63
CA PHE A 280 20.21 6.20 4.39
C PHE A 280 19.42 5.63 5.58
N GLU A 281 19.28 4.31 5.71
CA GLU A 281 18.54 3.67 6.81
C GLU A 281 19.04 4.09 8.20
N ASP A 282 20.35 4.37 8.34
CA ASP A 282 20.94 4.82 9.61
C ASP A 282 20.83 6.35 9.86
N GLU A 283 20.29 7.12 8.91
CA GLU A 283 20.13 8.57 9.09
C GLU A 283 18.93 8.85 10.02
N PRO A 284 19.05 9.68 11.07
CA PRO A 284 17.95 9.93 12.02
C PRO A 284 16.65 10.41 11.38
N GLY A 285 16.76 11.22 10.30
CA GLY A 285 15.61 11.71 9.54
C GLY A 285 14.90 10.63 8.70
N PHE A 286 15.51 9.46 8.50
CA PHE A 286 14.91 8.38 7.72
C PHE A 286 13.70 7.78 8.45
N ASP A 287 13.88 7.42 9.73
CA ASP A 287 12.76 6.91 10.55
C ASP A 287 11.89 8.03 11.11
N THR A 288 12.51 9.12 11.58
CA THR A 288 11.79 10.24 12.21
C THR A 288 10.88 10.98 11.22
N SER A 289 11.29 11.09 9.95
CA SER A 289 10.58 11.87 8.94
C SER A 289 10.05 11.00 7.79
N LEU A 290 10.93 10.28 7.07
CA LEU A 290 10.53 9.56 5.85
C LEU A 290 9.56 8.41 6.13
N ARG A 291 9.82 7.61 7.17
CA ARG A 291 9.02 6.45 7.59
C ARG A 291 8.10 6.71 8.79
N ARG A 292 7.90 7.98 9.15
CA ARG A 292 7.06 8.37 10.29
C ARG A 292 5.71 7.64 10.27
N THR A 293 5.03 7.59 9.13
CA THR A 293 3.71 6.96 9.02
C THR A 293 3.79 5.47 8.69
N GLY A 294 2.82 4.71 9.18
CA GLY A 294 2.62 3.31 8.77
C GLY A 294 2.44 3.19 7.25
N ARG A 295 1.75 4.17 6.65
CA ARG A 295 1.56 4.31 5.22
C ARG A 295 2.87 4.36 4.43
N ALA A 296 3.81 5.23 4.82
CA ALA A 296 5.11 5.33 4.15
C ALA A 296 5.96 4.06 4.35
N THR A 297 5.88 3.45 5.54
CA THR A 297 6.57 2.19 5.81
C THR A 297 6.03 1.04 4.95
N ARG A 298 4.71 0.92 4.79
CA ARG A 298 4.08 -0.06 3.90
C ARG A 298 4.40 0.23 2.44
N ALA A 299 4.38 1.48 2.01
CA ALA A 299 4.82 1.86 0.66
C ALA A 299 6.26 1.40 0.38
N LEU A 300 7.18 1.56 1.35
CA LEU A 300 8.56 1.10 1.25
C LEU A 300 8.70 -0.43 1.07
N GLN A 301 7.78 -1.20 1.63
CA GLN A 301 7.76 -2.67 1.57
C GLN A 301 7.07 -3.17 0.30
N ASP A 302 5.85 -2.68 0.06
CA ASP A 302 4.91 -3.27 -0.89
C ASP A 302 5.17 -2.76 -2.32
N ALA A 303 5.53 -1.48 -2.48
CA ALA A 303 5.68 -0.85 -3.79
C ALA A 303 6.94 -1.31 -4.56
N VAL A 304 7.88 -2.00 -3.90
CA VAL A 304 9.05 -2.61 -4.57
C VAL A 304 8.59 -3.53 -5.70
N SER A 305 7.50 -4.28 -5.47
CA SER A 305 6.92 -5.21 -6.43
C SER A 305 6.45 -4.55 -7.74
N LEU A 306 6.06 -3.27 -7.71
CA LEU A 306 5.65 -2.52 -8.91
C LEU A 306 6.81 -2.29 -9.89
N PHE A 307 8.05 -2.37 -9.41
CA PHE A 307 9.25 -1.96 -10.16
C PHE A 307 10.24 -3.10 -10.40
N THR A 308 9.97 -4.31 -9.91
CA THR A 308 10.80 -5.49 -10.14
C THR A 308 10.09 -6.53 -11.03
N ASP A 309 10.77 -7.05 -12.06
CA ASP A 309 10.24 -8.10 -12.99
C ASP A 309 10.05 -9.49 -12.35
N LYS A 310 10.30 -9.62 -11.04
CA LYS A 310 9.96 -10.83 -10.31
C LYS A 310 8.46 -10.79 -10.05
N ASN A 311 7.72 -11.73 -10.65
CA ASN A 311 6.34 -12.03 -10.27
C ASN A 311 6.20 -11.85 -8.76
N ALA A 312 5.33 -10.92 -8.36
CA ALA A 312 5.03 -10.56 -6.98
C ALA A 312 4.30 -11.70 -6.27
N ALA A 313 4.94 -12.86 -6.17
CA ALA A 313 4.60 -13.89 -5.23
C ALA A 313 5.31 -13.52 -3.93
N SER A 314 4.60 -12.81 -3.06
CA SER A 314 4.57 -13.06 -1.60
C SER A 314 4.32 -11.78 -0.80
N LEU A 315 3.04 -11.47 -0.58
CA LEU A 315 2.56 -10.95 0.71
C LEU A 315 1.49 -11.89 1.29
N ALA A 316 1.55 -13.18 0.92
CA ALA A 316 0.73 -14.25 1.49
C ALA A 316 1.32 -14.79 2.81
N SER A 317 2.15 -14.01 3.51
CA SER A 317 2.45 -14.29 4.91
C SER A 317 1.29 -13.73 5.74
N GLY A 318 0.53 -14.60 6.40
CA GLY A 318 -0.62 -14.18 7.18
C GLY A 318 -0.27 -13.05 8.17
N MET A 319 -1.04 -11.96 8.19
CA MET A 319 -0.84 -10.90 9.19
C MET A 319 -1.31 -11.42 10.55
N ARG A 320 -0.45 -11.31 11.56
CA ARG A 320 -0.77 -11.62 12.96
C ARG A 320 -0.17 -10.57 13.87
N PHE A 321 -0.91 -10.18 14.90
CA PHE A 321 -0.37 -9.33 15.96
C PHE A 321 -1.12 -9.57 17.26
N ALA A 322 -0.40 -9.46 18.38
CA ALA A 322 -0.97 -9.47 19.72
C ALA A 322 -1.08 -8.02 20.22
N PHE A 323 -2.20 -7.70 20.86
CA PHE A 323 -2.43 -6.39 21.47
C PHE A 323 -2.58 -6.54 22.99
N HIS A 324 -1.71 -5.85 23.73
CA HIS A 324 -1.72 -5.79 25.19
C HIS A 324 -2.42 -4.53 25.64
N THR A 325 -3.35 -4.65 26.58
CA THR A 325 -4.09 -3.49 27.10
C THR A 325 -4.68 -3.76 28.47
N ASP A 326 -5.09 -2.72 29.16
CA ASP A 326 -5.69 -2.71 30.49
C ASP A 326 -7.20 -2.37 30.46
N VAL A 327 -7.84 -2.50 29.29
CA VAL A 327 -9.28 -2.19 29.14
C VAL A 327 -10.12 -3.00 30.13
N GLY A 328 -10.80 -2.30 31.02
CA GLY A 328 -11.62 -2.91 32.07
C GLY A 328 -10.90 -3.10 33.42
N GLY A 329 -9.61 -2.77 33.52
CA GLY A 329 -8.85 -2.73 34.77
C GLY A 329 -7.47 -3.36 34.63
N GLU A 330 -7.39 -4.68 34.75
CA GLU A 330 -6.16 -5.45 34.69
C GLU A 330 -5.68 -5.68 33.24
N GLN A 331 -4.37 -5.85 33.07
CA GLN A 331 -3.78 -6.12 31.76
C GLN A 331 -4.17 -7.50 31.22
N PHE A 332 -4.47 -7.55 29.93
CA PHE A 332 -4.70 -8.77 29.18
C PHE A 332 -4.17 -8.63 27.75
N GLN A 333 -4.04 -9.77 27.07
CA GLN A 333 -3.63 -9.87 25.68
C GLN A 333 -4.79 -10.34 24.81
N ILE A 334 -4.91 -9.78 23.60
CA ILE A 334 -5.80 -10.26 22.55
C ILE A 334 -5.02 -10.47 21.25
N ASP A 335 -5.15 -11.65 20.66
CA ASP A 335 -4.46 -12.02 19.42
C ASP A 335 -5.37 -11.85 18.22
N PHE A 336 -4.87 -11.14 17.21
CA PHE A 336 -5.53 -10.99 15.91
C PHE A 336 -4.74 -11.71 14.84
N SER A 337 -5.48 -12.35 13.94
CA SER A 337 -4.86 -13.14 12.89
C SER A 337 -5.70 -13.09 11.63
N PHE A 338 -5.03 -12.97 10.48
CA PHE A 338 -5.64 -12.76 9.17
C PHE A 338 -4.92 -13.62 8.13
N ASN A 339 -5.52 -13.75 6.94
CA ASN A 339 -4.89 -14.36 5.76
C ASN A 339 -4.43 -15.81 5.99
N GLN A 340 -5.26 -16.62 6.66
CA GLN A 340 -4.94 -18.02 6.95
C GLN A 340 -5.75 -19.03 6.14
N SER A 341 -6.68 -18.59 5.29
CA SER A 341 -7.50 -19.49 4.48
C SER A 341 -7.85 -18.89 3.13
N ALA A 342 -7.58 -19.62 2.05
CA ALA A 342 -7.99 -19.19 0.71
C ALA A 342 -9.52 -19.26 0.53
N ASP A 343 -10.18 -20.21 1.20
CA ASP A 343 -11.57 -20.58 0.92
C ASP A 343 -12.58 -19.97 1.89
N LEU A 344 -12.18 -19.69 3.14
CA LEU A 344 -13.06 -19.10 4.17
C LEU A 344 -12.80 -17.61 4.35
N PRO A 345 -13.81 -16.83 4.81
CA PRO A 345 -13.58 -15.45 5.23
C PRO A 345 -12.48 -15.38 6.31
N ASP A 346 -11.42 -14.62 6.04
CA ASP A 346 -10.21 -14.58 6.86
C ASP A 346 -9.60 -13.17 6.99
N ARG A 347 -10.35 -12.15 6.55
CA ARG A 347 -9.97 -10.73 6.63
C ARG A 347 -10.60 -10.00 7.81
N ILE A 348 -11.55 -10.62 8.50
CA ILE A 348 -12.36 -10.00 9.56
C ILE A 348 -12.22 -10.79 10.86
N ASN A 349 -11.82 -10.12 11.93
CA ASN A 349 -11.95 -10.63 13.29
C ASN A 349 -13.16 -9.99 13.98
N ALA A 350 -13.85 -10.74 14.83
CA ALA A 350 -14.98 -10.27 15.64
C ALA A 350 -14.60 -10.20 17.11
N ILE A 351 -15.01 -9.14 17.78
CA ILE A 351 -14.93 -8.97 19.23
C ILE A 351 -16.36 -8.91 19.76
N ILE A 352 -16.69 -9.82 20.67
CA ILE A 352 -18.01 -9.89 21.30
C ILE A 352 -17.88 -9.90 22.82
N GLY A 353 -18.99 -9.76 23.52
CA GLY A 353 -19.07 -9.78 24.98
C GLY A 353 -20.17 -8.86 25.48
N TYR A 354 -20.55 -8.97 26.76
CA TYR A 354 -21.61 -8.18 27.36
C TYR A 354 -21.42 -6.66 27.21
N ASN A 355 -22.51 -5.91 27.37
CA ASN A 355 -22.44 -4.45 27.43
C ASN A 355 -21.53 -4.03 28.60
N GLY A 356 -20.65 -3.05 28.38
CA GLY A 356 -19.71 -2.59 29.40
C GLY A 356 -18.44 -3.42 29.58
N THR A 357 -18.20 -4.45 28.77
CA THR A 357 -16.90 -5.18 28.74
C THR A 357 -15.76 -4.38 28.11
N GLY A 358 -16.05 -3.23 27.47
CA GLY A 358 -15.04 -2.32 26.93
C GLY A 358 -14.71 -2.49 25.44
N LYS A 359 -15.56 -3.14 24.63
CA LYS A 359 -15.33 -3.36 23.19
C LYS A 359 -15.02 -2.08 22.40
N THR A 360 -15.86 -1.05 22.51
CA THR A 360 -15.62 0.27 21.86
C THR A 360 -14.31 0.90 22.35
N GLN A 361 -14.00 0.79 23.64
CA GLN A 361 -12.75 1.31 24.21
C GLN A 361 -11.53 0.56 23.70
N LEU A 362 -11.64 -0.77 23.53
CA LEU A 362 -10.62 -1.61 22.94
C LEU A 362 -10.36 -1.25 21.49
N LEU A 363 -11.41 -1.12 20.66
CA LEU A 363 -11.27 -0.64 19.27
C LEU A 363 -10.63 0.75 19.23
N SER A 364 -11.04 1.66 20.10
CA SER A 364 -10.45 2.99 20.17
C SER A 364 -8.95 2.97 20.51
N LYS A 365 -8.53 2.14 21.47
CA LYS A 365 -7.12 2.00 21.83
C LYS A 365 -6.32 1.34 20.72
N ILE A 366 -6.87 0.34 20.03
CA ILE A 366 -6.26 -0.24 18.83
C ILE A 366 -6.10 0.84 17.75
N ALA A 367 -7.13 1.64 17.49
CA ALA A 367 -7.07 2.71 16.48
C ALA A 367 -5.94 3.71 16.77
N LEU A 368 -5.84 4.12 18.04
CA LEU A 368 -4.83 5.05 18.53
C LEU A 368 -3.42 4.50 18.31
N ILE A 369 -3.14 3.28 18.79
CA ILE A 369 -1.82 2.65 18.66
C ILE A 369 -1.50 2.30 17.21
N ALA A 370 -2.48 1.81 16.43
CA ALA A 370 -2.32 1.44 15.03
C ALA A 370 -1.91 2.65 14.17
N THR A 371 -2.44 3.84 14.48
CA THR A 371 -2.14 5.10 13.80
C THR A 371 -0.78 5.67 14.18
N GLY A 372 -0.35 5.50 15.44
CA GLY A 372 0.87 6.11 15.96
C GLY A 372 2.16 5.64 15.28
N ASP A 373 3.11 6.56 15.11
CA ASP A 373 4.49 6.26 14.75
C ASP A 373 5.26 5.53 15.88
N LEU A 374 6.54 5.13 15.67
CA LEU A 374 7.26 4.37 16.72
C LEU A 374 7.33 5.16 18.04
N ASN A 375 7.70 6.44 17.95
CA ASN A 375 7.88 7.30 19.11
C ASN A 375 6.54 7.56 19.83
N GLN A 376 5.48 7.77 19.07
CA GLN A 376 4.13 7.95 19.61
C GLN A 376 3.65 6.67 20.31
N ARG A 377 3.89 5.49 19.75
CA ARG A 377 3.51 4.21 20.38
C ARG A 377 4.20 4.01 21.73
N GLU A 378 5.47 4.38 21.87
CA GLU A 378 6.17 4.32 23.16
C GLU A 378 5.52 5.22 24.22
N GLN A 379 5.15 6.45 23.84
CA GLN A 379 4.46 7.40 24.72
C GLN A 379 3.05 6.94 25.11
N LEU A 380 2.44 6.05 24.33
CA LEU A 380 1.09 5.54 24.53
C LEU A 380 1.08 4.12 25.10
N SER A 381 2.20 3.65 25.64
CA SER A 381 2.29 2.31 26.25
C SER A 381 1.20 2.06 27.31
N ASP A 382 0.77 3.11 28.03
CA ASP A 382 -0.36 3.06 28.97
C ASP A 382 -1.72 2.81 28.27
N SER A 383 -1.85 3.20 27.00
CA SER A 383 -3.06 2.92 26.20
C SER A 383 -3.06 1.50 25.64
N GLY A 384 -1.89 0.93 25.34
CA GLY A 384 -1.70 -0.46 24.94
C GLY A 384 -0.47 -0.65 24.04
N ILE A 385 -0.10 -1.90 23.80
CA ILE A 385 1.11 -2.27 23.05
C ILE A 385 0.75 -3.31 21.99
N ILE A 386 1.16 -3.07 20.74
CA ILE A 386 1.17 -4.09 19.68
C ILE A 386 2.52 -4.82 19.74
N GLU A 387 2.52 -6.13 19.95
CA GLU A 387 3.76 -6.92 19.90
C GLU A 387 4.43 -6.82 18.53
N ASN A 388 5.76 -6.80 18.51
CA ASN A 388 6.56 -6.59 17.29
C ASN A 388 6.14 -5.32 16.52
N SER A 389 5.85 -4.23 17.25
CA SER A 389 5.35 -2.94 16.74
C SER A 389 6.12 -2.36 15.55
N GLU A 390 7.42 -2.67 15.43
CA GLU A 390 8.27 -2.29 14.29
C GLU A 390 7.84 -2.99 12.98
N SER A 391 7.41 -4.24 13.08
CA SER A 391 6.98 -5.06 11.94
C SER A 391 5.50 -4.87 11.59
N VAL A 392 4.66 -4.50 12.56
CA VAL A 392 3.22 -4.36 12.39
C VAL A 392 2.84 -2.90 12.11
N ARG A 393 2.74 -2.58 10.81
CA ARG A 393 2.30 -1.28 10.28
C ARG A 393 1.07 -1.44 9.39
N PHE A 394 0.17 -0.46 9.50
CA PHE A 394 -1.04 -0.39 8.68
C PHE A 394 -0.92 0.73 7.65
N GLY A 395 -1.43 0.50 6.44
CA GLY A 395 -1.43 1.50 5.37
C GLY A 395 -2.35 2.69 5.68
N SER A 396 -3.53 2.40 6.21
CA SER A 396 -4.41 3.36 6.87
C SER A 396 -5.21 2.67 8.00
N VAL A 397 -5.78 3.46 8.89
CA VAL A 397 -6.67 3.04 9.98
C VAL A 397 -8.00 3.75 9.78
N ILE A 398 -9.07 2.99 9.57
CA ILE A 398 -10.40 3.53 9.28
C ILE A 398 -11.32 3.10 10.42
N ALA A 399 -11.66 4.03 11.31
CA ALA A 399 -12.59 3.79 12.40
C ALA A 399 -14.02 4.17 12.00
N VAL A 400 -14.93 3.21 12.10
CA VAL A 400 -16.33 3.34 11.70
C VAL A 400 -17.21 3.15 12.93
N SER A 401 -17.97 4.18 13.30
CA SER A 401 -18.92 4.13 14.42
C SER A 401 -20.07 5.10 14.19
N TYR A 402 -21.29 4.58 14.13
CA TYR A 402 -22.51 5.42 14.03
C TYR A 402 -23.26 5.54 15.36
N SER A 403 -22.62 5.21 16.48
CA SER A 403 -23.17 5.49 17.80
C SER A 403 -22.92 6.94 18.19
N ALA A 404 -23.98 7.66 18.55
CA ALA A 404 -23.88 9.03 19.07
C ALA A 404 -23.11 9.10 20.41
N PHE A 405 -22.99 7.99 21.12
CA PHE A 405 -22.35 7.87 22.43
C PHE A 405 -21.01 7.16 22.39
N ASP A 406 -20.44 6.92 21.20
CA ASP A 406 -19.14 6.27 21.11
C ASP A 406 -18.05 7.08 21.83
N THR A 407 -16.96 6.40 22.21
CA THR A 407 -15.80 6.99 22.87
C THR A 407 -14.53 6.83 22.06
N PHE A 408 -14.62 6.79 20.72
CA PHE A 408 -13.42 6.74 19.88
C PHE A 408 -12.56 7.97 20.11
N VAL A 409 -11.39 7.76 20.71
CA VAL A 409 -10.35 8.77 20.88
C VAL A 409 -9.78 9.04 19.50
N MET A 410 -9.97 10.28 19.07
CA MET A 410 -9.39 10.76 17.83
C MET A 410 -7.89 10.97 18.07
N PRO A 411 -7.02 10.72 17.06
CA PRO A 411 -5.58 10.97 17.13
C PRO A 411 -5.16 12.41 17.47
N ASP A 412 -6.13 13.30 17.71
CA ASP A 412 -5.94 14.69 18.06
C ASP A 412 -5.04 14.87 19.30
N ALA A 413 -4.97 13.86 20.18
CA ALA A 413 -4.05 13.81 21.32
C ALA A 413 -2.56 13.73 20.94
N PHE A 414 -2.23 13.35 19.69
CA PHE A 414 -0.84 13.25 19.24
C PHE A 414 -0.25 14.60 18.82
N TRP A 415 -1.11 15.56 18.50
CA TRP A 415 -0.65 16.81 17.89
C TRP A 415 -0.29 17.81 18.95
N ASN A 416 0.94 18.29 18.91
CA ASN A 416 1.32 19.44 19.70
C ASN A 416 0.63 20.73 19.19
N GLN A 417 0.78 21.83 19.92
CA GLN A 417 0.18 23.13 19.59
C GLN A 417 0.50 23.62 18.15
N ARG A 418 1.61 23.19 17.56
CA ARG A 418 2.01 23.57 16.20
C ARG A 418 1.44 22.63 15.13
N GLU A 419 1.32 21.34 15.43
CA GLU A 419 0.78 20.33 14.49
C GLU A 419 -0.74 20.36 14.39
N ALA A 420 -1.45 20.72 15.47
CA ALA A 420 -2.91 20.63 15.52
C ALA A 420 -3.62 21.46 14.43
N PRO A 421 -3.25 22.73 14.16
CA PRO A 421 -3.85 23.50 13.07
C PRO A 421 -3.61 22.89 11.68
N LEU A 422 -2.40 22.36 11.43
CA LEU A 422 -2.01 21.74 10.16
C LEU A 422 -2.73 20.41 9.94
N ALA A 423 -2.86 19.60 11.00
CA ALA A 423 -3.64 18.37 10.98
C ALA A 423 -5.13 18.66 10.68
N HIS A 424 -5.67 19.75 11.23
CA HIS A 424 -7.04 20.19 10.97
C HIS A 424 -7.24 20.59 9.51
N GLU A 425 -6.33 21.38 8.94
CA GLU A 425 -6.34 21.76 7.52
C GLU A 425 -6.26 20.52 6.60
N ARG A 426 -5.36 19.58 6.89
CA ARG A 426 -5.25 18.31 6.16
C ARG A 426 -6.56 17.51 6.20
N LEU A 427 -7.20 17.42 7.36
CA LEU A 427 -8.47 16.72 7.50
C LEU A 427 -9.58 17.35 6.66
N GLN A 428 -9.70 18.68 6.68
CA GLN A 428 -10.70 19.39 5.88
C GLN A 428 -10.49 19.13 4.38
N ARG A 429 -9.22 19.18 3.93
CA ARG A 429 -8.88 18.98 2.51
C ARG A 429 -8.96 17.53 2.05
N LYS A 430 -8.44 16.58 2.83
CA LYS A 430 -8.25 15.17 2.42
C LYS A 430 -9.19 14.16 3.07
N GLY A 431 -9.91 14.55 4.12
CA GLY A 431 -10.76 13.65 4.90
C GLY A 431 -10.00 12.68 5.82
N GLU A 432 -8.67 12.77 5.86
CA GLU A 432 -7.80 11.87 6.63
C GLU A 432 -6.58 12.62 7.18
N VAL A 433 -5.96 12.07 8.22
CA VAL A 433 -4.79 12.63 8.89
C VAL A 433 -3.81 11.50 9.20
N PHE A 434 -2.65 11.49 8.53
CA PHE A 434 -1.58 10.48 8.67
C PHE A 434 -2.04 9.03 8.54
N GLY A 435 -2.99 8.77 7.66
CA GLY A 435 -3.56 7.45 7.48
C GLY A 435 -4.74 7.15 8.39
N TYR A 436 -5.16 8.05 9.28
CA TYR A 436 -6.37 7.84 10.09
C TYR A 436 -7.60 8.55 9.52
N THR A 437 -8.67 7.78 9.33
CA THR A 437 -10.00 8.27 8.95
C THR A 437 -11.02 7.83 10.00
N TYR A 438 -11.87 8.77 10.44
CA TYR A 438 -13.02 8.46 11.29
C TYR A 438 -14.32 8.69 10.52
N CYS A 439 -15.08 7.63 10.37
CA CYS A 439 -16.35 7.57 9.68
C CYS A 439 -17.45 7.36 10.71
N GLY A 440 -17.90 8.46 11.32
CA GLY A 440 -18.92 8.40 12.36
C GLY A 440 -19.68 9.70 12.57
N LEU A 441 -20.62 9.67 13.51
CA LEU A 441 -21.56 10.78 13.76
C LEU A 441 -20.96 11.93 14.56
N ARG A 442 -19.84 11.74 15.24
CA ARG A 442 -19.28 12.78 16.11
C ARG A 442 -18.49 13.82 15.34
N ARG A 443 -18.68 15.10 15.70
CA ARG A 443 -17.75 16.16 15.27
C ARG A 443 -16.45 16.09 16.07
N ARG A 444 -15.34 16.43 15.40
CA ARG A 444 -14.06 16.64 16.08
C ARG A 444 -14.07 17.97 16.82
N ALA A 445 -13.38 18.01 17.96
CA ALA A 445 -13.22 19.24 18.71
C ALA A 445 -12.36 20.25 17.93
N ALA A 446 -12.94 21.37 17.52
CA ALA A 446 -12.17 22.48 16.97
C ALA A 446 -11.49 23.24 18.13
N ASN A 447 -10.15 23.23 18.15
CA ASN A 447 -9.29 24.24 18.78
C ASN A 447 -9.49 24.59 20.27
N ASP A 448 -9.79 23.66 21.18
CA ASP A 448 -9.72 24.03 22.61
C ASP A 448 -9.06 22.97 23.46
N HIS A 449 -8.01 23.39 24.18
CA HIS A 449 -7.13 22.62 25.06
C HIS A 449 -7.83 22.03 26.30
N GLN A 450 -9.15 21.95 26.31
CA GLN A 450 -9.94 21.33 27.37
C GLN A 450 -10.65 20.09 26.84
N ASP A 451 -10.12 18.96 27.31
CA ASP A 451 -10.62 17.59 27.25
C ASP A 451 -11.03 17.06 25.86
N THR A 452 -10.10 16.40 25.18
CA THR A 452 -10.34 15.66 23.92
C THR A 452 -11.32 14.49 24.08
N ARG A 453 -11.72 14.15 25.31
CA ARG A 453 -12.62 13.03 25.61
C ARG A 453 -14.10 13.38 25.51
N ALA A 454 -14.47 14.66 25.51
CA ALA A 454 -15.88 15.10 25.46
C ALA A 454 -16.38 15.27 24.01
N PRO A 455 -17.46 14.56 23.58
CA PRO A 455 -18.07 14.76 22.26
C PRO A 455 -18.56 16.21 22.09
N ARG A 456 -18.10 16.92 21.04
CA ARG A 456 -18.55 18.31 20.73
C ARG A 456 -19.75 18.36 19.77
N GLY A 457 -20.72 17.48 19.98
CA GLY A 457 -21.94 17.38 19.19
C GLY A 457 -21.85 16.44 17.98
N LEU A 458 -22.98 16.27 17.31
CA LEU A 458 -23.15 15.38 16.17
C LEU A 458 -23.04 16.14 14.84
N LYS A 459 -22.51 15.48 13.81
CA LYS A 459 -22.48 15.96 12.42
C LYS A 459 -23.90 16.11 11.89
N SER A 460 -24.11 17.14 11.07
CA SER A 460 -25.33 17.28 10.28
C SER A 460 -25.36 16.27 9.13
N ILE A 461 -26.55 16.12 8.52
CA ILE A 461 -26.71 15.29 7.31
C ILE A 461 -25.87 15.86 6.15
N ASP A 462 -25.76 17.19 6.06
CA ASP A 462 -24.95 17.85 5.02
C ASP A 462 -23.47 17.52 5.19
N GLU A 463 -22.94 17.60 6.41
CA GLU A 463 -21.55 17.23 6.72
C GLU A 463 -21.26 15.77 6.32
N LEU A 464 -22.17 14.84 6.66
CA LEU A 464 -22.05 13.44 6.28
C LEU A 464 -22.13 13.22 4.76
N THR A 465 -22.95 14.00 4.06
CA THR A 465 -23.11 13.93 2.60
C THR A 465 -21.88 14.46 1.88
N GLU A 466 -21.25 15.51 2.41
CA GLU A 466 -19.97 16.03 1.90
C GLU A 466 -18.81 15.06 2.14
N GLU A 467 -18.75 14.43 3.32
CA GLU A 467 -17.79 13.36 3.60
C GLU A 467 -17.98 12.17 2.65
N PHE A 468 -19.22 11.76 2.40
CA PHE A 468 -19.54 10.73 1.42
C PHE A 468 -19.10 11.11 0.01
N SER A 469 -19.36 12.37 -0.42
CA SER A 469 -18.93 12.89 -1.72
C SER A 469 -17.43 12.71 -1.91
N ARG A 470 -16.64 13.17 -0.94
CA ARG A 470 -15.17 13.10 -1.00
C ARG A 470 -14.68 11.66 -1.05
N ALA A 471 -15.24 10.79 -0.22
CA ALA A 471 -14.90 9.38 -0.24
C ALA A 471 -15.28 8.69 -1.57
N LEU A 472 -16.41 9.08 -2.17
CA LEU A 472 -16.86 8.58 -3.46
C LEU A 472 -15.91 8.99 -4.59
N ASP A 473 -15.43 10.23 -4.58
CA ASP A 473 -14.46 10.73 -5.56
C ASP A 473 -13.13 9.97 -5.44
N LEU A 474 -12.65 9.73 -4.21
CA LEU A 474 -11.47 8.89 -3.95
C LEU A 474 -11.69 7.43 -4.41
N ALA A 475 -12.86 6.86 -4.14
CA ALA A 475 -13.19 5.49 -4.51
C ALA A 475 -13.39 5.29 -6.03
N ARG A 476 -13.57 6.38 -6.79
CA ARG A 476 -13.71 6.37 -8.26
C ARG A 476 -12.39 6.54 -9.00
N GLN A 477 -11.31 6.87 -8.29
CA GLN A 477 -9.96 6.99 -8.82
C GLN A 477 -9.27 5.62 -8.93
N ASP A 478 -8.34 5.50 -9.87
CA ASP A 478 -7.42 4.37 -10.03
C ASP A 478 -8.10 2.98 -10.00
N ASP A 479 -7.44 1.98 -9.42
CA ASP A 479 -7.92 0.60 -9.29
C ASP A 479 -9.04 0.45 -8.26
N LYS A 480 -9.27 1.47 -7.41
CA LYS A 480 -10.35 1.47 -6.40
C LYS A 480 -11.73 1.47 -7.03
N ARG A 481 -11.89 2.03 -8.24
CA ARG A 481 -13.18 2.02 -8.94
C ARG A 481 -13.68 0.60 -9.18
N ALA A 482 -12.82 -0.32 -9.58
CA ALA A 482 -13.21 -1.71 -9.82
C ALA A 482 -13.70 -2.36 -8.53
N VAL A 483 -12.99 -2.10 -7.42
CA VAL A 483 -13.35 -2.60 -6.08
C VAL A 483 -14.69 -2.03 -5.61
N LEU A 484 -14.91 -0.71 -5.78
CA LEU A 484 -16.18 -0.07 -5.46
C LEU A 484 -17.34 -0.71 -6.24
N LEU A 485 -17.18 -0.90 -7.56
CA LEU A 485 -18.22 -1.47 -8.40
C LEU A 485 -18.56 -2.91 -8.01
N GLU A 486 -17.56 -3.70 -7.62
CA GLU A 486 -17.74 -5.06 -7.12
C GLU A 486 -18.52 -5.07 -5.79
N ALA A 487 -18.14 -4.21 -4.84
CA ALA A 487 -18.84 -4.06 -3.57
C ALA A 487 -20.30 -3.60 -3.75
N LEU A 488 -20.53 -2.60 -4.62
CA LEU A 488 -21.88 -2.12 -4.94
C LEU A 488 -22.73 -3.18 -5.64
N LYS A 489 -22.12 -4.07 -6.44
CA LYS A 489 -22.83 -5.20 -7.04
C LYS A 489 -23.35 -6.17 -5.98
N ILE A 490 -22.53 -6.47 -4.96
CA ILE A 490 -22.92 -7.34 -3.83
C ILE A 490 -24.08 -6.72 -3.06
N ILE A 491 -23.96 -5.44 -2.71
CA ILE A 491 -25.02 -4.70 -2.02
C ILE A 491 -26.31 -4.72 -2.84
N GLY A 492 -26.21 -4.48 -4.15
CA GLY A 492 -27.36 -4.47 -5.05
C GLY A 492 -28.06 -5.82 -5.24
N THR A 493 -27.49 -6.93 -4.77
CA THR A 493 -28.20 -8.23 -4.75
C THR A 493 -29.21 -8.34 -3.62
N GLU A 494 -29.10 -7.49 -2.60
CA GLU A 494 -30.03 -7.49 -1.48
C GLU A 494 -31.37 -6.87 -1.94
N PRO A 495 -32.53 -7.54 -1.71
CA PRO A 495 -33.81 -7.15 -2.30
C PRO A 495 -34.26 -5.72 -1.99
N SER A 496 -33.90 -5.17 -0.83
CA SER A 496 -34.26 -3.81 -0.44
C SER A 496 -33.49 -2.74 -1.24
N PHE A 497 -32.34 -3.10 -1.85
CA PHE A 497 -31.61 -2.23 -2.78
C PHE A 497 -32.12 -2.34 -4.24
N GLY A 498 -32.87 -3.39 -4.59
CA GLY A 498 -33.31 -3.67 -5.97
C GLY A 498 -34.24 -2.62 -6.60
N ARG A 499 -34.74 -1.65 -5.83
CA ARG A 499 -35.54 -0.50 -6.31
C ARG A 499 -34.77 0.82 -6.30
N THR A 500 -33.53 0.82 -5.85
CA THR A 500 -32.69 2.02 -5.70
C THR A 500 -31.69 2.10 -6.85
N GLY A 501 -31.56 3.26 -7.49
CA GLY A 501 -30.71 3.48 -8.66
C GLY A 501 -29.22 3.47 -8.33
N LEU A 502 -28.65 2.30 -8.00
CA LEU A 502 -27.20 2.15 -7.76
C LEU A 502 -26.35 2.47 -9.01
N SER A 503 -26.97 2.58 -10.19
CA SER A 503 -26.36 2.99 -11.45
C SER A 503 -25.65 4.34 -11.35
N ASP A 504 -26.21 5.28 -10.61
CA ASP A 504 -25.70 6.66 -10.54
C ASP A 504 -24.37 6.73 -9.80
N PHE A 505 -24.16 5.82 -8.84
CA PHE A 505 -22.89 5.67 -8.14
C PHE A 505 -21.80 5.06 -9.03
N ARG A 506 -22.16 4.38 -10.13
CA ARG A 506 -21.20 3.80 -11.10
C ARG A 506 -20.67 4.82 -12.11
N ALA A 507 -21.37 5.93 -12.30
CA ALA A 507 -20.95 7.02 -13.20
C ALA A 507 -19.66 7.67 -12.71
N ARG A 508 -18.76 8.11 -13.62
CA ARG A 508 -17.51 8.80 -13.25
C ARG A 508 -17.70 10.29 -12.98
N GLU A 509 -18.73 10.90 -13.55
CA GLU A 509 -18.94 12.35 -13.53
C GLU A 509 -20.40 12.68 -13.20
N GLY A 510 -20.62 13.82 -12.52
CA GLY A 510 -21.94 14.40 -12.27
C GLY A 510 -22.42 14.34 -10.82
N THR A 511 -23.56 14.97 -10.58
CA THR A 511 -24.21 15.12 -9.25
C THR A 511 -25.43 14.22 -9.08
N ALA A 512 -25.76 13.36 -10.05
CA ALA A 512 -26.91 12.46 -10.02
C ALA A 512 -26.94 11.56 -8.77
N TRP A 513 -25.75 11.17 -8.29
CA TRP A 513 -25.62 10.39 -7.06
C TRP A 513 -26.16 11.10 -5.82
N ARG A 514 -26.17 12.45 -5.76
CA ARG A 514 -26.66 13.21 -4.59
C ARG A 514 -28.15 13.01 -4.40
N GLN A 515 -28.93 13.24 -5.46
CA GLN A 515 -30.37 13.04 -5.43
C GLN A 515 -30.72 11.58 -5.11
N SER A 516 -29.99 10.64 -5.72
CA SER A 516 -30.17 9.22 -5.44
C SER A 516 -29.81 8.87 -4.00
N PHE A 517 -28.73 9.42 -3.43
CA PHE A 517 -28.32 9.22 -2.05
C PHE A 517 -29.32 9.81 -1.05
N GLU A 518 -29.82 11.03 -1.30
CA GLU A 518 -30.81 11.71 -0.44
C GLU A 518 -32.12 10.93 -0.33
N ASN A 519 -32.55 10.26 -1.41
CA ASN A 519 -33.77 9.46 -1.47
C ASN A 519 -33.66 8.08 -0.80
N LEU A 520 -32.48 7.66 -0.36
CA LEU A 520 -32.28 6.37 0.29
C LEU A 520 -32.79 6.36 1.74
N SER A 521 -33.20 5.17 2.21
CA SER A 521 -33.47 4.95 3.62
C SER A 521 -32.20 5.13 4.45
N THR A 522 -32.34 5.41 5.75
CA THR A 522 -31.19 5.57 6.67
C THR A 522 -30.27 4.34 6.65
N GLY A 523 -30.82 3.13 6.65
CA GLY A 523 -30.02 1.90 6.58
C GLY A 523 -29.22 1.79 5.29
N HIS A 524 -29.84 2.13 4.15
CA HIS A 524 -29.14 2.16 2.86
C HIS A 524 -28.03 3.21 2.81
N LYS A 525 -28.30 4.42 3.33
CA LYS A 525 -27.29 5.50 3.44
C LYS A 525 -26.09 5.07 4.26
N ILE A 526 -26.31 4.44 5.42
CA ILE A 526 -25.23 3.96 6.30
C ILE A 526 -24.40 2.89 5.58
N VAL A 527 -25.04 1.89 4.97
CA VAL A 527 -24.31 0.82 4.26
C VAL A 527 -23.46 1.38 3.11
N LEU A 528 -24.04 2.24 2.27
CA LEU A 528 -23.30 2.87 1.18
C LEU A 528 -22.19 3.77 1.69
N ASN A 529 -22.43 4.53 2.76
CA ASN A 529 -21.41 5.39 3.34
C ASN A 529 -20.25 4.56 3.87
N ILE A 530 -20.50 3.51 4.66
CA ILE A 530 -19.43 2.63 5.19
C ILE A 530 -18.60 2.06 4.04
N VAL A 531 -19.23 1.46 3.03
CA VAL A 531 -18.47 0.83 1.92
C VAL A 531 -17.68 1.87 1.13
N THR A 532 -18.28 3.00 0.79
CA THR A 532 -17.60 4.07 0.04
C THR A 532 -16.43 4.66 0.83
N GLN A 533 -16.61 4.89 2.14
CA GLN A 533 -15.56 5.38 3.03
C GLN A 533 -14.40 4.38 3.12
N VAL A 534 -14.71 3.10 3.32
CA VAL A 534 -13.69 2.04 3.39
C VAL A 534 -12.94 1.96 2.06
N VAL A 535 -13.62 1.92 0.91
CA VAL A 535 -12.93 1.87 -0.40
C VAL A 535 -12.11 3.14 -0.65
N GLY A 536 -12.66 4.32 -0.38
CA GLY A 536 -12.01 5.61 -0.64
C GLY A 536 -10.73 5.79 0.16
N HIS A 537 -10.77 5.45 1.46
CA HIS A 537 -9.66 5.70 2.39
C HIS A 537 -8.72 4.51 2.62
N SER A 538 -9.04 3.33 2.09
CA SER A 538 -8.14 2.17 2.21
C SER A 538 -6.93 2.31 1.30
N GLU A 539 -5.78 1.93 1.83
CA GLU A 539 -4.55 1.58 1.11
C GLU A 539 -4.21 0.09 1.33
N PRO A 540 -3.28 -0.51 0.57
CA PRO A 540 -2.79 -1.85 0.89
C PRO A 540 -2.36 -1.98 2.35
N GLY A 541 -2.81 -3.05 3.03
CA GLY A 541 -2.52 -3.29 4.44
C GLY A 541 -3.28 -2.38 5.42
N SER A 542 -4.44 -1.84 5.06
CA SER A 542 -5.24 -1.02 5.97
C SER A 542 -5.95 -1.82 7.05
N LEU A 543 -6.23 -1.18 8.19
CA LEU A 543 -7.03 -1.71 9.30
C LEU A 543 -8.36 -0.96 9.42
N VAL A 544 -9.46 -1.67 9.18
CA VAL A 544 -10.82 -1.16 9.35
C VAL A 544 -11.35 -1.60 10.72
N LEU A 545 -11.81 -0.65 11.53
CA LEU A 545 -12.41 -0.90 12.84
C LEU A 545 -13.89 -0.56 12.76
N LEU A 546 -14.75 -1.54 12.97
CA LEU A 546 -16.21 -1.37 12.88
C LEU A 546 -16.81 -1.57 14.27
N ASP A 547 -17.44 -0.53 14.81
CA ASP A 547 -18.14 -0.60 16.09
C ASP A 547 -19.65 -0.67 15.86
N GLU A 548 -20.27 -1.75 16.34
CA GLU A 548 -21.70 -2.03 16.28
C GLU A 548 -22.36 -1.69 14.93
N PRO A 549 -21.89 -2.27 13.80
CA PRO A 549 -22.47 -2.01 12.49
C PRO A 549 -23.97 -2.38 12.41
N GLU A 550 -24.48 -3.19 13.33
CA GLU A 550 -25.88 -3.60 13.43
C GLU A 550 -26.85 -2.53 13.96
N SER A 551 -26.40 -1.49 14.67
CA SER A 551 -27.26 -0.65 15.54
C SER A 551 -28.43 0.04 14.81
N HIS A 552 -28.38 0.15 13.48
CA HIS A 552 -29.47 0.68 12.64
C HIS A 552 -29.73 -0.13 11.37
N LEU A 553 -29.25 -1.38 11.29
CA LEU A 553 -29.32 -2.19 10.08
C LEU A 553 -30.22 -3.41 10.27
N HIS A 554 -31.11 -3.64 9.30
CA HIS A 554 -31.81 -4.90 9.19
C HIS A 554 -30.80 -6.05 8.96
N PRO A 555 -31.01 -7.26 9.52
CA PRO A 555 -30.09 -8.39 9.37
C PRO A 555 -29.63 -8.67 7.92
N SER A 556 -30.54 -8.57 6.95
CA SER A 556 -30.21 -8.79 5.52
C SER A 556 -29.20 -7.76 4.99
N LEU A 557 -29.35 -6.50 5.39
CA LEU A 557 -28.46 -5.39 5.02
C LEU A 557 -27.10 -5.52 5.70
N LEU A 558 -27.08 -5.94 6.97
CA LEU A 558 -25.85 -6.20 7.70
C LEU A 558 -25.02 -7.32 7.05
N ALA A 559 -25.66 -8.42 6.66
CA ALA A 559 -25.00 -9.51 5.94
C ALA A 559 -24.46 -9.03 4.58
N ALA A 560 -25.22 -8.21 3.84
CA ALA A 560 -24.76 -7.61 2.58
C ALA A 560 -23.56 -6.68 2.78
N LEU A 561 -23.57 -5.87 3.85
CA LEU A 561 -22.45 -5.01 4.24
C LEU A 561 -21.18 -5.83 4.52
N LEU A 562 -21.26 -6.87 5.36
CA LEU A 562 -20.11 -7.70 5.70
C LEU A 562 -19.52 -8.42 4.48
N ARG A 563 -20.36 -8.95 3.59
CA ARG A 563 -19.89 -9.55 2.33
C ARG A 563 -19.19 -8.54 1.44
N ALA A 564 -19.74 -7.33 1.30
CA ALA A 564 -19.14 -6.26 0.53
C ALA A 564 -17.78 -5.84 1.13
N ILE A 565 -17.72 -5.65 2.45
CA ILE A 565 -16.48 -5.34 3.17
C ILE A 565 -15.43 -6.44 2.98
N ASN A 566 -15.80 -7.71 3.14
CA ASN A 566 -14.85 -8.82 2.94
C ASN A 566 -14.23 -8.82 1.54
N VAL A 567 -15.02 -8.51 0.50
CA VAL A 567 -14.50 -8.36 -0.87
C VAL A 567 -13.56 -7.17 -0.99
N VAL A 568 -13.94 -6.01 -0.45
CA VAL A 568 -13.07 -4.82 -0.44
C VAL A 568 -11.73 -5.13 0.25
N LEU A 569 -11.76 -5.73 1.44
CA LEU A 569 -10.58 -6.09 2.21
C LEU A 569 -9.67 -7.06 1.45
N ARG A 570 -10.24 -8.06 0.77
CA ARG A 570 -9.45 -9.00 -0.06
C ARG A 570 -8.81 -8.31 -1.26
N ARG A 571 -9.54 -7.44 -1.97
CA ARG A 571 -9.04 -6.74 -3.16
C ARG A 571 -7.96 -5.72 -2.83
N LEU A 572 -8.01 -5.11 -1.64
CA LEU A 572 -7.08 -4.10 -1.17
C LEU A 572 -6.06 -4.64 -0.15
N ASP A 573 -5.90 -5.96 -0.04
CA ASP A 573 -5.05 -6.63 0.97
C ASP A 573 -5.11 -5.99 2.37
N SER A 574 -6.32 -5.72 2.84
CA SER A 574 -6.61 -5.03 4.09
C SER A 574 -7.33 -5.94 5.08
N PHE A 575 -7.50 -5.45 6.30
CA PHE A 575 -7.97 -6.22 7.46
C PHE A 575 -9.07 -5.47 8.20
N ALA A 576 -9.94 -6.19 8.91
CA ALA A 576 -10.93 -5.57 9.78
C ALA A 576 -11.07 -6.23 11.14
N ILE A 577 -11.41 -5.42 12.14
CA ILE A 577 -11.84 -5.86 13.47
C ILE A 577 -13.23 -5.26 13.71
N VAL A 578 -14.20 -6.11 14.01
CA VAL A 578 -15.59 -5.74 14.22
C VAL A 578 -15.96 -5.98 15.68
N ALA A 579 -16.35 -4.95 16.42
CA ALA A 579 -17.04 -5.11 17.70
C ALA A 579 -18.54 -5.23 17.44
N THR A 580 -19.18 -6.27 18.00
CA THR A 580 -20.58 -6.55 17.72
C THR A 580 -21.28 -7.29 18.87
N HIS A 581 -22.58 -7.06 18.96
CA HIS A 581 -23.57 -7.77 19.74
C HIS A 581 -24.48 -8.65 18.87
N SER A 582 -24.26 -8.65 17.55
CA SER A 582 -25.13 -9.30 16.59
C SER A 582 -24.68 -10.72 16.27
N PRO A 583 -25.51 -11.74 16.53
CA PRO A 583 -25.24 -13.11 16.08
C PRO A 583 -25.17 -13.23 14.56
N VAL A 584 -25.83 -12.33 13.81
CA VAL A 584 -25.78 -12.31 12.34
C VAL A 584 -24.36 -12.01 11.83
N VAL A 585 -23.60 -11.20 12.56
CA VAL A 585 -22.19 -10.93 12.22
C VAL A 585 -21.34 -12.19 12.41
N LEU A 586 -21.58 -12.93 13.50
CA LEU A 586 -20.83 -14.16 13.79
C LEU A 586 -21.11 -15.29 12.80
N GLN A 587 -22.31 -15.34 12.21
CA GLN A 587 -22.63 -16.30 11.16
C GLN A 587 -21.73 -16.16 9.92
N GLU A 588 -21.15 -14.98 9.70
CA GLU A 588 -20.28 -14.69 8.56
C GLU A 588 -18.77 -14.86 8.88
N ILE A 589 -18.42 -15.19 10.13
CA ILE A 589 -17.03 -15.19 10.62
C ILE A 589 -16.69 -16.54 11.26
N PRO A 590 -15.64 -17.26 10.80
CA PRO A 590 -15.18 -18.48 11.43
C PRO A 590 -14.73 -18.29 12.89
N LYS A 591 -14.99 -19.28 13.76
CA LYS A 591 -14.76 -19.16 15.21
C LYS A 591 -13.34 -18.77 15.61
N ARG A 592 -12.34 -19.18 14.82
CA ARG A 592 -10.92 -18.87 15.06
C ARG A 592 -10.60 -17.37 15.00
N TYR A 593 -11.47 -16.58 14.36
CA TYR A 593 -11.38 -15.13 14.26
C TYR A 593 -12.35 -14.42 15.20
N VAL A 594 -13.02 -15.14 16.11
CA VAL A 594 -13.97 -14.59 17.08
C VAL A 594 -13.33 -14.59 18.46
N LYS A 595 -13.35 -13.43 19.12
CA LYS A 595 -12.82 -13.21 20.47
C LYS A 595 -13.95 -12.75 21.40
N ILE A 596 -14.15 -13.46 22.50
CA ILE A 596 -15.17 -13.19 23.52
C ILE A 596 -14.50 -12.51 24.71
N LEU A 597 -14.85 -11.26 24.95
CA LEU A 597 -14.45 -10.52 26.15
C LEU A 597 -15.37 -10.87 27.30
N GLN A 598 -14.79 -11.43 28.36
CA GLN A 598 -15.46 -11.66 29.64
C GLN A 598 -14.83 -10.77 30.70
N ARG A 599 -15.68 -10.11 31.50
CA ARG A 599 -15.23 -9.19 32.55
C ARG A 599 -15.80 -9.60 33.89
N PHE A 600 -14.92 -9.77 34.86
CA PHE A 600 -15.26 -10.06 36.25
C PHE A 600 -14.55 -9.05 37.15
N GLY A 601 -15.29 -8.02 37.58
CA GLY A 601 -14.70 -6.88 38.31
C GLY A 601 -13.69 -6.11 37.44
N THR A 602 -12.44 -6.08 37.88
CA THR A 602 -11.31 -5.45 37.18
C THR A 602 -10.63 -6.37 36.17
N LYS A 603 -10.91 -7.67 36.21
CA LYS A 603 -10.24 -8.64 35.36
C LYS A 603 -11.01 -8.85 34.06
N THR A 604 -10.34 -8.58 32.95
CA THR A 604 -10.83 -8.91 31.60
C THR A 604 -10.08 -10.13 31.09
N SER A 605 -10.80 -11.11 30.54
CA SER A 605 -10.22 -12.28 29.88
C SER A 605 -10.79 -12.44 28.47
N VAL A 606 -9.95 -12.95 27.57
CA VAL A 606 -10.33 -13.24 26.18
C VAL A 606 -10.50 -14.75 26.04
N VAL A 607 -11.64 -15.16 25.52
CA VAL A 607 -11.99 -16.57 25.30
C VAL A 607 -12.40 -16.75 23.84
N GLU A 608 -12.23 -17.94 23.28
CA GLU A 608 -12.72 -18.29 21.94
C GLU A 608 -14.04 -19.07 22.04
N PRO A 609 -14.91 -19.00 21.02
CA PRO A 609 -16.10 -19.84 20.97
C PRO A 609 -15.73 -21.33 20.96
N LEU A 610 -16.49 -22.13 21.72
CA LEU A 610 -16.29 -23.58 21.78
C LEU A 610 -16.66 -24.26 20.44
N THR A 611 -17.76 -23.82 19.83
CA THR A 611 -18.29 -24.34 18.56
C THR A 611 -18.00 -23.40 17.40
N GLU A 612 -18.18 -23.91 16.18
CA GLU A 612 -18.09 -23.09 14.97
C GLU A 612 -19.18 -22.00 14.98
N THR A 613 -18.82 -20.80 14.53
CA THR A 613 -19.73 -19.67 14.42
C THR A 613 -20.16 -19.42 12.98
N PHE A 614 -19.28 -19.70 12.01
CA PHE A 614 -19.60 -19.55 10.60
C PHE A 614 -20.74 -20.49 10.19
N ALA A 615 -21.78 -19.93 9.57
CA ALA A 615 -22.99 -20.61 9.15
C ALA A 615 -23.80 -21.32 10.27
N GLU A 616 -23.56 -20.99 11.54
CA GLU A 616 -24.30 -21.57 12.68
C GLU A 616 -25.70 -20.94 12.83
N ASN A 617 -26.61 -21.59 13.54
CA ASN A 617 -27.94 -21.08 13.84
C ASN A 617 -27.89 -19.84 14.75
N VAL A 618 -28.62 -18.77 14.38
CA VAL A 618 -28.71 -17.52 15.17
C VAL A 618 -29.14 -17.79 16.61
N GLY A 619 -30.17 -18.60 16.84
CA GLY A 619 -30.66 -18.93 18.18
C GLY A 619 -29.61 -19.66 19.03
N TYR A 620 -28.82 -20.54 18.40
CA TYR A 620 -27.70 -21.19 19.07
C TYR A 620 -26.63 -20.19 19.48
N LEU A 621 -26.22 -19.28 18.59
CA LEU A 621 -25.23 -18.23 18.87
C LEU A 621 -25.71 -17.28 19.98
N THR A 622 -26.96 -16.85 19.91
CA THR A 622 -27.61 -16.01 20.93
C THR A 622 -27.53 -16.65 22.32
N THR A 623 -27.77 -17.95 22.42
CA THR A 623 -27.80 -18.66 23.70
C THR A 623 -26.40 -19.01 24.21
N ASN A 624 -25.55 -19.62 23.37
CA ASN A 624 -24.29 -20.24 23.81
C ASN A 624 -23.06 -19.35 23.64
N VAL A 625 -23.13 -18.32 22.80
CA VAL A 625 -21.98 -17.45 22.51
C VAL A 625 -22.18 -16.08 23.15
N PHE A 626 -23.36 -15.48 22.99
CA PHE A 626 -23.71 -14.23 23.66
C PHE A 626 -24.15 -14.41 25.11
N HIS A 627 -24.28 -15.66 25.59
CA HIS A 627 -24.70 -15.97 26.95
C HIS A 627 -25.90 -15.12 27.39
N LEU A 628 -26.91 -15.03 26.52
CA LEU A 628 -28.23 -14.56 26.94
C LEU A 628 -28.89 -15.67 27.78
N ASP A 629 -28.22 -16.03 28.88
CA ASP A 629 -28.83 -16.77 29.96
C ASP A 629 -29.93 -15.86 30.48
N SER A 630 -31.13 -16.24 30.07
CA SER A 630 -32.43 -15.69 30.43
C SER A 630 -32.77 -15.96 31.90
N THR A 631 -31.77 -16.01 32.78
CA THR A 631 -31.98 -16.32 34.19
C THR A 631 -32.81 -15.25 34.88
N HIS A 632 -32.91 -14.04 34.33
CA HIS A 632 -33.99 -13.09 34.64
C HIS A 632 -34.34 -12.21 33.42
N THR A 633 -34.98 -12.77 32.41
CA THR A 633 -35.73 -11.94 31.46
C THR A 633 -37.00 -11.42 32.13
N ASP A 634 -37.34 -10.14 31.96
CA ASP A 634 -38.55 -9.54 32.55
C ASP A 634 -39.83 -10.34 32.26
N TYR A 635 -39.90 -11.00 31.10
CA TYR A 635 -41.06 -11.84 30.76
C TYR A 635 -41.18 -13.08 31.65
N HIS A 636 -40.08 -13.68 32.13
CA HIS A 636 -40.17 -14.77 33.11
C HIS A 636 -40.80 -14.28 34.41
N ALA A 637 -40.43 -13.09 34.91
CA ALA A 637 -41.05 -12.50 36.09
C ALA A 637 -42.55 -12.19 35.89
N VAL A 638 -42.94 -11.72 34.70
CA VAL A 638 -44.36 -11.53 34.35
C VAL A 638 -45.09 -12.87 34.30
N LEU A 639 -44.52 -13.90 33.68
CA LEU A 639 -45.11 -15.24 33.62
C LEU A 639 -45.17 -15.89 35.01
N GLU A 640 -44.19 -15.67 35.88
CA GLU A 640 -44.20 -16.10 37.29
C GLU A 640 -45.32 -15.38 38.07
N MET A 641 -45.46 -14.07 37.92
CA MET A 641 -46.55 -13.30 38.52
C MET A 641 -47.93 -13.79 38.07
N LEU A 642 -48.09 -14.03 36.76
CA LEU A 642 -49.33 -14.55 36.19
C LEU A 642 -49.61 -15.97 36.66
N ALA A 643 -48.61 -16.87 36.59
CA ALA A 643 -48.69 -18.24 37.11
C ALA A 643 -48.98 -18.28 38.60
N ALA A 644 -48.58 -17.23 39.34
CA ALA A 644 -48.85 -17.12 40.76
C ALA A 644 -50.31 -16.79 41.09
N LYS A 645 -50.97 -16.05 40.20
CA LYS A 645 -52.29 -15.44 40.43
C LYS A 645 -53.43 -16.15 39.71
N TYR A 646 -53.16 -16.78 38.57
CA TYR A 646 -54.17 -17.32 37.67
C TYR A 646 -53.84 -18.75 37.24
N PRO A 647 -54.86 -19.61 37.00
CA PRO A 647 -54.67 -20.90 36.36
C PRO A 647 -54.29 -20.72 34.88
N LEU A 648 -53.68 -21.75 34.28
CA LEU A 648 -53.18 -21.68 32.90
C LEU A 648 -54.25 -21.23 31.91
N GLU A 649 -55.50 -21.71 32.02
CA GLU A 649 -56.58 -21.33 31.11
C GLU A 649 -56.90 -19.83 31.17
N GLU A 650 -56.85 -19.21 32.35
CA GLU A 650 -57.07 -17.77 32.48
C GLU A 650 -55.88 -16.97 31.94
N ILE A 651 -54.66 -17.47 32.11
CA ILE A 651 -53.46 -16.86 31.51
C ILE A 651 -53.54 -16.94 30.00
N GLU A 652 -53.92 -18.09 29.44
CA GLU A 652 -54.11 -18.23 27.99
C GLU A 652 -55.17 -17.27 27.47
N ARG A 653 -56.28 -17.06 28.20
CA ARG A 653 -57.29 -16.05 27.84
C ARG A 653 -56.74 -14.62 27.86
N ILE A 654 -55.79 -14.28 28.75
CA ILE A 654 -55.13 -12.95 28.75
C ILE A 654 -54.32 -12.74 27.46
N PHE A 655 -53.80 -13.81 26.87
CA PHE A 655 -53.10 -13.79 25.57
C PHE A 655 -54.04 -14.07 24.38
N ASP A 656 -55.36 -13.95 24.54
CA ASP A 656 -56.36 -14.28 23.51
C ASP A 656 -56.19 -15.69 22.92
N TYR A 657 -55.71 -16.63 23.74
CA TYR A 657 -55.33 -18.00 23.40
C TYR A 657 -54.13 -18.15 22.44
N GLU A 658 -53.43 -17.06 22.11
CA GLU A 658 -52.25 -17.05 21.23
C GLU A 658 -50.90 -17.16 21.98
N MET A 659 -50.94 -17.59 23.26
CA MET A 659 -49.75 -17.78 24.07
C MET A 659 -48.78 -18.78 23.42
N SER A 660 -47.51 -18.40 23.29
CA SER A 660 -46.49 -19.25 22.67
C SER A 660 -46.30 -20.57 23.43
N MET A 661 -45.92 -21.63 22.71
CA MET A 661 -45.66 -22.94 23.31
C MET A 661 -44.58 -22.90 24.40
N GLN A 662 -43.57 -22.04 24.24
CA GLN A 662 -42.50 -21.85 25.22
C GLN A 662 -43.04 -21.22 26.50
N ALA A 663 -43.87 -20.18 26.39
CA ALA A 663 -44.48 -19.52 27.54
C ALA A 663 -45.45 -20.46 28.28
N ARG A 664 -46.28 -21.23 27.54
CA ARG A 664 -47.15 -22.26 28.14
C ARG A 664 -46.37 -23.33 28.89
N ALA A 665 -45.30 -23.86 28.27
CA ALA A 665 -44.46 -24.87 28.90
C ALA A 665 -43.80 -24.34 30.18
N TYR A 666 -43.34 -23.09 30.16
CA TYR A 666 -42.74 -22.44 31.32
C TYR A 666 -43.76 -22.25 32.46
N VAL A 667 -44.94 -21.68 32.19
CA VAL A 667 -46.02 -21.52 33.20
C VAL A 667 -46.44 -22.86 33.80
N ARG A 668 -46.60 -23.91 32.97
CA ARG A 668 -46.88 -25.26 33.48
C ARG A 668 -45.77 -25.76 34.40
N SER A 669 -44.51 -25.53 34.04
CA SER A 669 -43.37 -25.94 34.87
C SER A 669 -43.40 -25.25 36.24
N LEU A 670 -43.76 -23.97 36.30
CA LEU A 670 -43.88 -23.21 37.56
C LEU A 670 -45.04 -23.72 38.43
N GLN A 671 -46.21 -23.95 37.82
CA GLN A 671 -47.39 -24.45 38.54
C GLN A 671 -47.18 -25.88 39.05
N SER A 672 -46.46 -26.73 38.31
CA SER A 672 -46.13 -28.11 38.72
C SER A 672 -45.15 -28.20 39.90
N ARG A 673 -44.39 -27.14 40.17
CA ARG A 673 -43.40 -27.07 41.26
C ARG A 673 -43.97 -26.54 42.58
N ARG A 674 -45.23 -26.07 42.60
CA ARG A 674 -45.89 -25.67 43.84
C ARG A 674 -46.38 -26.91 44.58
N PRO A 675 -45.95 -27.15 45.84
CA PRO A 675 -46.58 -28.19 46.65
C PRO A 675 -48.06 -27.84 46.85
N ALA A 676 -48.89 -28.88 46.80
CA ALA A 676 -50.35 -28.81 46.89
C ALA A 676 -50.85 -28.17 48.19
#